data_AF-A0A7W1VWF3-F1
#
_entry.id   AF-A0A7W1VWF3-F1
#
_cell.length_a   1.000
_cell.length_b   1.000
_cell.length_c   1.000
_cell.angle_alpha   90.00
_cell.angle_beta   90.00
_cell.angle_gamma   90.00
#
_symmetry.space_group_name_H-M   'P 1'
#
loop_
_entity.id
_entity.type
_entity.pdbx_description
1 polymer ?
#
loop_
_entity_poly.entity_id
_entity_poly.type
_entity_poly.pdbx_seq_one_letter_code
_entity_poly.pdbx_strand_id
1 'polypeptide(L)'
;MKINSLAVFCGRVSALCLVLAVAPFAAFASTQLFKELDAPLLFVKRHAYMSPHIYDDYYMFRPGGGIYVIENPSAPPEQRRIRAVIDSTSKETLGTGVYRDPELSWDAKKLLFAFKGEAEGSTSIYEIGIDGTGLRRLTNPEIACTKEPPVRAYGGGRHDISPCYLPDGRIVFTSTRQAGRVPCFNSEVDTLHVMDANGENVRPISVNNVNEFDPVVMPDGRVLYGRWEYVDKTALYMQSLWTVFPDGSNETAFFGNNMAKPTAFLHARPVPNSHLIAASLTPHNGQAVGAIAMIDPHLGKNNLGAIFNFTPEHPTEMDQGLMRGPCDPWPLSENKVLISNNGKTEHSVLEIITRDGRRELLHSEPAIGCFAPMLVKPRPVPPTLSSHVEPGKPARFFVQDVYRGLDGVERGEITRLRVIEETARISGIPPGGRWWNQAFLLSWQGAYTVKNFLGVVPVQEDGSAYFDAPPGRALYFQALDREGKMVQSMRTFIQATPGTTRSCVGCHEYKDASPSATISLAHLQKPTKPEPETWGNGFIDYPTMIQPIWNKNCVSCHGEKEIAGGMDLTGGWTWAFNISYETLIKNTQVGFLNCNNEAMNTAKILPPKTHGSSAAPLADLLITGHGGRIPNLSQQERDLVLAWMDGNCNYYGTWDWTENATCQAVLSAGQRLTSLMQQANCTSCHAPKVGNDWMNLQQPELSRILRAPLAETNELGLGLCRDRKARDVLPLVVSAHQPPDVFNVKRVLPPDSSGEKVVSFESVADENYEAMFRVIREARTESLANPRVDMPSAPAIAGMIRRIEPMMIPAKLPALIAQTESDGLITLNWERSAETIGLTFEIHRSTKSNFKPSIKTKLLETGLFHFTDTTAEPGLQHYALVLLADSDRSPPSRNSIVVPPIESLASPEGLKVTAEQGANIVAWNEPKDGHLRFNIYRSPGGSNAFAKVNSEPFLSNSYTDEEIEPETTYDYRVTTMSRRSIETEASPILSIVTRPEKDDPVFVARFLQDANAILDDKQVAGQLNGKAVLRDNALDLREGGNVTFTSTAAFEIRPRFSVECWVRLERTEKTPVLLSYGRWKESGWFLQKFQTGWRWHVAGIDCDGGKAVADEWTHLLATYDGRATKLFQNGRLVASVEGAASRTPWSRHLYVGQYGASRSQEFQVTGQIKDVKIYHRAIRAEEALSLAGKKPIKTARND
;
A
#
# COMPACT_ATOMS: atom_id res chain seq x y z
N MET A 1 -20.62 5.80 -21.48
CA MET A 1 -21.66 5.61 -22.52
C MET A 1 -22.98 6.19 -22.01
N LYS A 2 -23.31 7.42 -22.42
CA LYS A 2 -24.66 7.92 -22.79
C LYS A 2 -24.55 9.42 -23.03
N ILE A 3 -24.26 9.73 -24.29
CA ILE A 3 -24.57 10.97 -24.99
C ILE A 3 -26.11 11.05 -25.10
N ASN A 4 -26.70 12.24 -24.93
CA ASN A 4 -27.81 12.69 -25.76
C ASN A 4 -28.18 14.19 -25.56
N SER A 5 -28.10 14.92 -26.69
CA SER A 5 -29.08 15.90 -27.21
C SER A 5 -28.92 17.41 -26.95
N LEU A 6 -28.45 18.10 -28.01
CA LEU A 6 -28.83 19.46 -28.45
C LEU A 6 -30.38 19.56 -28.63
N ALA A 7 -31.08 20.72 -28.66
CA ALA A 7 -30.87 21.90 -29.51
C ALA A 7 -31.87 23.05 -29.24
N VAL A 8 -31.56 24.22 -29.83
CA VAL A 8 -32.43 25.34 -30.29
C VAL A 8 -32.71 26.51 -29.32
N PHE A 9 -32.07 27.66 -29.57
CA PHE A 9 -32.77 28.87 -30.04
C PHE A 9 -31.77 29.89 -30.63
N CYS A 10 -32.04 30.32 -31.87
CA CYS A 10 -31.31 31.36 -32.59
C CYS A 10 -32.29 32.49 -32.92
N GLY A 11 -31.84 33.74 -32.82
CA GLY A 11 -32.47 34.88 -33.49
C GLY A 11 -32.46 36.19 -32.71
N ARG A 12 -31.49 37.07 -33.00
CA ARG A 12 -31.73 38.37 -33.68
C ARG A 12 -30.44 39.18 -33.81
N VAL A 13 -30.14 39.55 -35.04
CA VAL A 13 -29.11 40.52 -35.47
C VAL A 13 -29.82 41.79 -35.93
N SER A 14 -29.31 42.97 -35.55
CA SER A 14 -29.23 44.22 -36.34
C SER A 14 -28.60 45.29 -35.42
N ALA A 15 -27.33 45.65 -35.58
CA ALA A 15 -26.78 46.62 -36.54
C ALA A 15 -26.67 48.04 -35.94
N LEU A 16 -25.44 48.42 -35.54
CA LEU A 16 -24.96 49.80 -35.60
C LEU A 16 -23.44 49.79 -35.80
N CYS A 17 -23.01 50.10 -37.02
CA CYS A 17 -21.64 50.46 -37.37
C CYS A 17 -21.61 51.99 -37.57
N LEU A 18 -20.60 52.70 -37.06
CA LEU A 18 -19.42 53.12 -37.83
C LEU A 18 -18.59 54.23 -37.11
N VAL A 19 -17.27 54.08 -37.24
CA VAL A 19 -16.15 55.05 -37.18
C VAL A 19 -15.65 55.57 -35.82
N LEU A 20 -14.44 55.16 -35.46
CA LEU A 20 -13.32 56.07 -35.19
C LEU A 20 -11.95 55.38 -35.42
N ALA A 21 -11.26 55.90 -36.44
CA ALA A 21 -9.81 55.96 -36.67
C ALA A 21 -8.95 54.69 -36.49
N VAL A 22 -8.58 54.09 -37.63
CA VAL A 22 -7.42 53.21 -37.78
C VAL A 22 -6.16 54.08 -37.77
N ALA A 23 -5.35 54.00 -36.70
CA ALA A 23 -3.94 54.35 -36.77
C ALA A 23 -3.19 53.27 -37.57
N PRO A 24 -2.19 53.60 -38.40
CA PRO A 24 -1.51 52.61 -39.22
C PRO A 24 -0.76 51.66 -38.29
N PHE A 25 -1.03 50.35 -38.45
CA PHE A 25 -0.17 49.30 -37.94
C PHE A 25 1.26 49.61 -38.41
N ALA A 26 2.14 49.93 -37.48
CA ALA A 26 3.56 49.82 -37.73
C ALA A 26 3.81 48.38 -38.18
N ALA A 27 4.31 48.23 -39.40
CA ALA A 27 4.77 46.94 -39.90
C ALA A 27 5.83 46.41 -38.94
N PHE A 28 5.47 45.45 -38.09
CA PHE A 28 6.46 44.64 -37.38
C PHE A 28 7.24 43.89 -38.44
N ALA A 29 8.47 44.32 -38.70
CA ALA A 29 9.42 43.57 -39.51
C ALA A 29 9.46 42.13 -38.96
N SER A 30 9.30 41.14 -39.84
CA SER A 30 9.39 39.72 -39.48
C SER A 30 10.85 39.35 -39.19
N THR A 31 11.36 39.72 -38.03
CA THR A 31 12.61 39.17 -37.51
C THR A 31 12.37 37.73 -37.10
N GLN A 32 12.91 36.78 -37.89
CA GLN A 32 13.03 35.38 -37.54
C GLN A 32 13.80 35.26 -36.21
N LEU A 33 13.15 34.76 -35.16
CA LEU A 33 13.67 34.60 -33.80
C LEU A 33 14.95 33.77 -33.76
N PHE A 34 15.08 32.77 -34.65
CA PHE A 34 16.28 31.94 -34.69
C PHE A 34 17.55 32.71 -35.09
N LYS A 35 17.43 33.83 -35.81
CA LYS A 35 18.59 34.66 -36.20
C LYS A 35 19.29 35.28 -34.99
N GLU A 36 18.62 35.34 -33.86
CA GLU A 36 19.16 35.87 -32.62
C GLU A 36 19.95 34.83 -31.80
N LEU A 37 19.97 33.55 -32.24
CA LEU A 37 20.80 32.53 -31.60
C LEU A 37 22.27 32.77 -31.93
N ASP A 38 23.06 33.03 -30.89
CA ASP A 38 24.46 33.48 -30.96
C ASP A 38 25.49 32.36 -30.77
N ALA A 39 25.05 31.12 -30.59
CA ALA A 39 25.89 29.96 -30.32
C ALA A 39 25.29 28.67 -30.91
N PRO A 40 26.10 27.60 -31.09
CA PRO A 40 25.58 26.28 -31.44
C PRO A 40 24.52 25.79 -30.45
N LEU A 41 23.58 24.96 -30.92
CA LEU A 41 22.47 24.44 -30.13
C LEU A 41 22.62 22.93 -29.91
N LEU A 42 22.86 22.51 -28.67
CA LEU A 42 22.82 21.11 -28.25
C LEU A 42 21.37 20.65 -28.05
N PHE A 43 21.08 19.39 -28.37
CA PHE A 43 19.80 18.73 -28.11
C PHE A 43 19.95 17.21 -28.08
N VAL A 44 18.96 16.53 -27.51
CA VAL A 44 18.88 15.07 -27.44
C VAL A 44 17.87 14.55 -28.45
N LYS A 45 18.28 13.58 -29.27
CA LYS A 45 17.34 12.74 -30.04
C LYS A 45 16.98 11.54 -29.18
N ARG A 46 15.70 11.40 -28.81
CA ARG A 46 15.18 10.23 -28.08
C ARG A 46 13.70 10.01 -28.33
N HIS A 47 13.21 8.81 -28.05
CA HIS A 47 11.77 8.58 -27.95
C HIS A 47 11.24 9.21 -26.65
N ALA A 48 10.01 9.74 -26.70
CA ALA A 48 9.35 10.27 -25.51
C ALA A 48 9.21 9.15 -24.47
N TYR A 49 9.42 9.51 -23.20
CA TYR A 49 9.06 8.62 -22.10
C TYR A 49 7.55 8.42 -22.13
N MET A 50 7.11 7.20 -21.82
CA MET A 50 5.69 6.87 -21.67
C MET A 50 5.49 6.21 -20.32
N SER A 51 5.68 7.00 -19.27
CA SER A 51 5.56 6.57 -17.87
C SER A 51 4.18 6.91 -17.29
N PRO A 52 3.62 6.10 -16.36
CA PRO A 52 2.41 6.46 -15.64
C PRO A 52 2.61 7.63 -14.66
N HIS A 53 3.81 7.83 -14.12
CA HIS A 53 4.16 8.95 -13.23
C HIS A 53 5.41 9.66 -13.71
N ILE A 54 5.52 10.95 -13.37
CA ILE A 54 6.62 11.81 -13.79
C ILE A 54 7.99 11.39 -13.22
N TYR A 55 8.01 10.62 -12.12
CA TYR A 55 9.22 10.14 -11.45
C TYR A 55 9.61 8.68 -11.79
N ASP A 56 8.86 8.00 -12.66
CA ASP A 56 9.11 6.60 -13.04
C ASP A 56 9.76 6.50 -14.46
N ASP A 57 10.13 7.63 -15.07
CA ASP A 57 10.51 7.70 -16.48
C ASP A 57 11.79 6.92 -16.81
N TYR A 58 12.71 6.78 -15.86
CA TYR A 58 14.00 6.09 -15.99
C TYR A 58 13.86 4.56 -16.00
N TYR A 59 12.69 4.02 -15.62
CA TYR A 59 12.38 2.61 -15.85
C TYR A 59 12.08 2.30 -17.31
N MET A 60 11.62 3.30 -18.08
CA MET A 60 11.25 3.11 -19.48
C MET A 60 12.47 2.84 -20.35
N PHE A 61 12.39 1.84 -21.23
CA PHE A 61 13.43 1.52 -22.19
C PHE A 61 12.90 1.56 -23.61
N ARG A 62 13.22 2.67 -24.31
CA ARG A 62 12.94 2.87 -25.74
C ARG A 62 14.20 3.41 -26.39
N PRO A 63 15.15 2.52 -26.73
CA PRO A 63 16.48 2.95 -27.13
C PRO A 63 16.46 3.58 -28.52
N GLY A 64 17.41 4.47 -28.79
CA GLY A 64 17.55 5.14 -30.07
C GLY A 64 17.91 6.61 -29.93
N GLY A 65 18.61 7.13 -30.94
CA GLY A 65 19.10 8.50 -30.97
C GLY A 65 20.45 8.68 -30.27
N GLY A 66 20.62 9.80 -29.58
CA GLY A 66 21.90 10.28 -29.08
C GLY A 66 21.87 11.78 -28.76
N ILE A 67 23.04 12.37 -28.55
CA ILE A 67 23.19 13.81 -28.25
C ILE A 67 23.87 14.48 -29.45
N TYR A 68 23.28 15.59 -29.91
CA TYR A 68 23.65 16.26 -31.15
C TYR A 68 23.81 17.77 -30.94
N VAL A 69 24.54 18.41 -31.86
CA VAL A 69 24.70 19.86 -31.92
C VAL A 69 24.29 20.35 -33.31
N ILE A 70 23.47 21.40 -33.36
CA ILE A 70 23.28 22.24 -34.53
C ILE A 70 24.37 23.32 -34.48
N GLU A 71 25.34 23.24 -35.40
CA GLU A 71 26.54 24.10 -35.40
C GLU A 71 26.22 25.56 -35.74
N ASN A 72 25.17 25.81 -36.52
CA ASN A 72 24.77 27.12 -37.02
C ASN A 72 23.25 27.33 -36.92
N PRO A 73 22.66 27.38 -35.72
CA PRO A 73 21.21 27.38 -35.54
C PRO A 73 20.53 28.67 -36.03
N SER A 74 21.28 29.77 -36.18
CA SER A 74 20.82 31.02 -36.78
C SER A 74 20.72 31.00 -38.31
N ALA A 75 21.26 29.96 -38.96
CA ALA A 75 21.07 29.76 -40.39
C ALA A 75 19.65 29.26 -40.69
N PRO A 76 19.12 29.51 -41.91
CA PRO A 76 17.90 28.88 -42.39
C PRO A 76 17.94 27.35 -42.22
N PRO A 77 16.80 26.68 -41.91
CA PRO A 77 16.76 25.24 -41.63
C PRO A 77 17.49 24.36 -42.65
N GLU A 78 17.35 24.66 -43.94
CA GLU A 78 17.97 23.94 -45.04
C GLU A 78 19.51 24.06 -45.12
N GLN A 79 20.10 25.00 -44.38
CA GLN A 79 21.55 25.24 -44.32
C GLN A 79 22.18 24.82 -42.99
N ARG A 80 21.39 24.25 -42.07
CA ARG A 80 21.88 23.87 -40.74
C ARG A 80 22.72 22.61 -40.81
N ARG A 81 23.87 22.64 -40.14
CA ARG A 81 24.79 21.52 -39.99
C ARG A 81 24.56 20.88 -38.62
N ILE A 82 24.24 19.59 -38.63
CA ILE A 82 23.98 18.81 -37.43
C ILE A 82 25.11 17.78 -37.29
N ARG A 83 25.70 17.72 -36.10
CA ARG A 83 26.78 16.79 -35.76
C ARG A 83 26.39 15.98 -34.52
N ALA A 84 26.67 14.68 -34.54
CA ALA A 84 26.59 13.84 -33.34
C ALA A 84 27.75 14.18 -32.39
N VAL A 85 27.43 14.43 -31.12
CA VAL A 85 28.42 14.41 -30.03
C VAL A 85 28.65 12.97 -29.60
N ILE A 86 27.55 12.24 -29.39
CA ILE A 86 27.57 10.80 -29.13
C ILE A 86 26.25 10.15 -29.56
N ASP A 87 26.35 9.05 -30.30
CA ASP A 87 25.26 8.15 -30.68
C ASP A 87 25.82 6.74 -30.94
N SER A 88 24.96 5.81 -31.37
CA SER A 88 25.36 4.43 -31.68
C SER A 88 26.34 4.28 -32.84
N THR A 89 26.59 5.33 -33.63
CA THR A 89 27.49 5.33 -34.80
C THR A 89 28.76 6.14 -34.59
N SER A 90 28.88 6.81 -33.45
CA SER A 90 30.02 7.66 -33.09
C SER A 90 31.28 6.82 -32.85
N LYS A 91 32.45 7.43 -33.02
CA LYS A 91 33.76 6.74 -32.84
C LYS A 91 33.92 6.23 -31.40
N GLU A 92 33.65 7.09 -30.43
CA GLU A 92 33.47 6.72 -29.03
C GLU A 92 31.97 6.62 -28.79
N THR A 93 31.49 5.42 -28.45
CA THR A 93 30.06 5.13 -28.37
C THR A 93 29.74 4.20 -27.21
N LEU A 94 28.53 4.36 -26.66
CA LEU A 94 27.93 3.42 -25.72
C LEU A 94 26.94 2.47 -26.41
N GLY A 95 26.83 2.56 -27.74
CA GLY A 95 25.90 1.77 -28.54
C GLY A 95 24.47 2.30 -28.49
N THR A 96 23.53 1.41 -28.81
CA THR A 96 22.09 1.71 -28.80
C THR A 96 21.55 1.65 -27.38
N GLY A 97 20.90 2.74 -26.94
CA GLY A 97 20.35 2.86 -25.59
C GLY A 97 19.52 4.14 -25.44
N VAL A 98 19.24 4.52 -24.20
CA VAL A 98 18.54 5.77 -23.87
C VAL A 98 19.55 6.78 -23.36
N TYR A 99 19.80 7.83 -24.13
CA TYR A 99 20.61 8.99 -23.75
C TYR A 99 19.69 10.06 -23.15
N ARG A 100 20.07 10.63 -21.99
CA ARG A 100 19.24 11.60 -21.29
C ARG A 100 20.03 12.57 -20.42
N ASP A 101 19.34 13.59 -19.95
CA ASP A 101 19.79 14.59 -18.97
C ASP A 101 21.17 15.20 -19.28
N PRO A 102 21.35 15.82 -20.47
CA PRO A 102 22.61 16.48 -20.81
C PRO A 102 22.82 17.72 -19.93
N GLU A 103 24.05 17.93 -19.47
CA GLU A 103 24.45 19.18 -18.81
C GLU A 103 25.85 19.62 -19.25
N LEU A 104 25.96 20.88 -19.70
CA LEU A 104 27.20 21.46 -20.20
C LEU A 104 28.10 21.97 -19.06
N SER A 105 29.40 21.75 -19.17
CA SER A 105 30.39 22.40 -18.31
C SER A 105 30.32 23.91 -18.42
N TRP A 106 30.83 24.63 -17.41
CA TRP A 106 30.81 26.10 -17.39
C TRP A 106 31.52 26.74 -18.59
N ASP A 107 32.58 26.11 -19.10
CA ASP A 107 33.29 26.54 -20.30
C ASP A 107 32.70 26.00 -21.62
N ALA A 108 31.62 25.23 -21.53
CA ALA A 108 30.93 24.54 -22.64
C ALA A 108 31.81 23.60 -23.48
N LYS A 109 32.91 23.09 -22.92
CA LYS A 109 33.80 22.14 -23.61
C LYS A 109 33.48 20.67 -23.32
N LYS A 110 32.80 20.40 -22.21
CA LYS A 110 32.42 19.05 -21.78
C LYS A 110 30.94 18.94 -21.52
N LEU A 111 30.46 17.70 -21.51
CA LEU A 111 29.07 17.33 -21.36
C LEU A 111 28.95 16.17 -20.37
N LEU A 112 28.12 16.33 -19.34
CA LEU A 112 27.58 15.22 -18.55
C LEU A 112 26.30 14.72 -19.20
N PHE A 113 26.03 13.42 -19.07
CA PHE A 113 24.75 12.83 -19.46
C PHE A 113 24.55 11.49 -18.74
N ALA A 114 23.30 11.03 -18.69
CA ALA A 114 22.95 9.72 -18.19
C ALA A 114 22.62 8.76 -19.35
N PHE A 115 23.00 7.49 -19.20
CA PHE A 115 22.79 6.45 -20.22
C PHE A 115 22.28 5.13 -19.61
N LYS A 116 21.27 4.55 -20.24
CA LYS A 116 20.72 3.21 -19.97
C LYS A 116 20.86 2.33 -21.21
N GLY A 117 21.65 1.27 -21.12
CA GLY A 117 21.95 0.37 -22.25
C GLY A 117 21.04 -0.85 -22.37
N GLU A 118 20.37 -1.25 -21.28
CA GLU A 118 19.55 -2.47 -21.21
C GLU A 118 18.19 -2.16 -20.57
N ALA A 119 17.16 -2.95 -20.90
CA ALA A 119 15.79 -2.68 -20.43
C ALA A 119 15.64 -2.78 -18.91
N GLU A 120 16.21 -3.83 -18.32
CA GLU A 120 16.23 -4.09 -16.87
C GLU A 120 17.55 -3.66 -16.22
N GLY A 121 18.44 -3.00 -16.98
CA GLY A 121 19.74 -2.57 -16.51
C GLY A 121 19.73 -1.23 -15.78
N SER A 122 20.89 -0.91 -15.20
CA SER A 122 21.13 0.32 -14.46
C SER A 122 21.37 1.54 -15.37
N THR A 123 21.13 2.73 -14.86
CA THR A 123 21.48 4.01 -15.52
C THR A 123 22.71 4.62 -14.87
N SER A 124 23.72 4.95 -15.66
CA SER A 124 24.98 5.52 -15.17
C SER A 124 25.24 6.90 -15.77
N ILE A 125 26.04 7.70 -15.06
CA ILE A 125 26.49 9.03 -15.51
C ILE A 125 27.81 8.91 -16.27
N TYR A 126 27.92 9.66 -17.36
CA TYR A 126 29.07 9.73 -18.24
C TYR A 126 29.48 11.18 -18.49
N GLU A 127 30.76 11.38 -18.81
CA GLU A 127 31.33 12.65 -19.26
C GLU A 127 31.96 12.45 -20.65
N ILE A 128 31.81 13.42 -21.55
CA ILE A 128 32.48 13.45 -22.86
C ILE A 128 32.80 14.90 -23.27
N GLY A 129 33.82 15.10 -24.11
CA GLY A 129 34.05 16.38 -24.79
C GLY A 129 32.93 16.71 -25.78
N ILE A 130 32.65 18.00 -25.96
CA ILE A 130 31.64 18.46 -26.93
C ILE A 130 32.03 18.15 -28.39
N ASP A 131 33.31 17.86 -28.61
CA ASP A 131 33.88 17.37 -29.87
C ASP A 131 33.63 15.86 -30.11
N GLY A 132 33.08 15.15 -29.13
CA GLY A 132 32.78 13.72 -29.18
C GLY A 132 33.95 12.82 -28.78
N THR A 133 34.93 13.33 -28.02
CA THR A 133 36.09 12.57 -27.56
C THR A 133 36.23 12.54 -26.03
N GLY A 134 36.99 11.57 -25.51
CA GLY A 134 37.28 11.49 -24.07
C GLY A 134 36.13 10.96 -23.21
N LEU A 135 35.31 10.06 -23.77
CA LEU A 135 34.20 9.40 -23.11
C LEU A 135 34.65 8.65 -21.86
N ARG A 136 34.04 8.96 -20.72
CA ARG A 136 34.32 8.35 -19.42
C ARG A 136 33.03 8.03 -18.68
N ARG A 137 32.93 6.81 -18.13
CA ARG A 137 31.89 6.45 -17.15
C ARG A 137 32.30 6.98 -15.78
N LEU A 138 31.43 7.75 -15.14
CA LEU A 138 31.69 8.33 -13.81
C LEU A 138 31.06 7.51 -12.68
N THR A 139 29.90 6.89 -12.90
CA THR A 139 29.22 6.14 -11.84
C THR A 139 28.95 4.68 -12.19
N ASN A 140 28.91 3.84 -11.15
CA ASN A 140 28.34 2.50 -11.19
C ASN A 140 27.32 2.36 -10.03
N PRO A 141 26.01 2.43 -10.30
CA PRO A 141 24.98 2.44 -9.26
C PRO A 141 24.74 1.05 -8.64
N GLU A 142 25.30 -0.03 -9.21
CA GLU A 142 25.22 -1.39 -8.64
C GLU A 142 26.02 -1.53 -7.35
N ILE A 143 27.02 -0.67 -7.14
CA ILE A 143 27.77 -0.61 -5.89
C ILE A 143 26.88 0.07 -4.84
N ALA A 144 26.27 -0.74 -3.98
CA ALA A 144 25.34 -0.27 -2.96
C ALA A 144 26.04 0.60 -1.88
N CYS A 145 25.36 1.66 -1.44
CA CYS A 145 25.74 2.38 -0.21
C CYS A 145 25.31 1.63 1.08
N THR A 146 24.65 0.47 0.96
CA THR A 146 24.12 -0.33 2.08
C THR A 146 24.41 -1.82 1.87
N LYS A 147 24.68 -2.55 2.96
CA LYS A 147 25.11 -3.96 2.93
C LYS A 147 24.00 -4.97 2.53
N GLU A 148 22.73 -4.62 2.67
CA GLU A 148 21.63 -5.56 2.40
C GLU A 148 20.92 -5.26 1.07
N PRO A 149 20.67 -6.28 0.23
CA PRO A 149 19.91 -6.10 -1.00
C PRO A 149 18.42 -5.96 -0.65
N PRO A 150 17.74 -4.87 -1.04
CA PRO A 150 16.29 -4.78 -0.85
C PRO A 150 15.59 -5.82 -1.72
N VAL A 151 14.54 -6.43 -1.16
CA VAL A 151 13.56 -7.23 -1.91
C VAL A 151 13.03 -6.41 -3.10
N ARG A 152 12.81 -7.10 -4.22
CA ARG A 152 12.53 -6.61 -5.58
C ARG A 152 11.70 -5.29 -5.61
N ALA A 153 12.28 -4.24 -6.18
CA ALA A 153 11.57 -3.00 -6.52
C ALA A 153 10.60 -3.22 -7.69
N TYR A 154 9.69 -2.26 -7.91
CA TYR A 154 9.06 -2.11 -9.22
C TYR A 154 10.13 -1.61 -10.22
N GLY A 155 10.42 -2.38 -11.27
CA GLY A 155 11.51 -2.11 -12.21
C GLY A 155 12.81 -2.87 -11.91
N GLY A 156 13.71 -2.91 -12.89
CA GLY A 156 15.05 -3.50 -12.77
C GLY A 156 16.14 -2.43 -12.84
N GLY A 157 17.31 -2.72 -12.25
CA GLY A 157 18.46 -1.82 -12.23
C GLY A 157 18.43 -0.79 -11.10
N ARG A 158 19.52 -0.04 -10.98
CA ARG A 158 19.64 1.17 -10.12
C ARG A 158 19.99 2.36 -11.00
N HIS A 159 19.53 3.55 -10.64
CA HIS A 159 19.57 4.68 -11.56
C HIS A 159 20.28 5.88 -10.93
N ASP A 160 21.36 6.34 -11.57
CA ASP A 160 21.95 7.67 -11.37
C ASP A 160 21.56 8.56 -12.56
N ILE A 161 20.88 9.68 -12.30
CA ILE A 161 20.28 10.55 -13.32
C ILE A 161 20.43 12.03 -12.97
N SER A 162 20.04 12.91 -13.90
CA SER A 162 20.04 14.37 -13.76
C SER A 162 21.34 14.97 -13.17
N PRO A 163 22.52 14.73 -13.80
CA PRO A 163 23.79 15.26 -13.31
C PRO A 163 23.97 16.76 -13.56
N CYS A 164 24.67 17.46 -12.66
CA CYS A 164 25.03 18.87 -12.81
C CYS A 164 26.43 19.18 -12.25
N TYR A 165 27.19 20.03 -12.96
CA TYR A 165 28.51 20.49 -12.51
C TYR A 165 28.38 21.51 -11.38
N LEU A 166 29.13 21.31 -10.31
CA LEU A 166 29.32 22.28 -9.24
C LEU A 166 30.45 23.27 -9.58
N PRO A 167 30.49 24.48 -8.98
CA PRO A 167 31.52 25.48 -9.25
C PRO A 167 32.96 25.03 -8.92
N ASP A 168 33.12 24.09 -8.00
CA ASP A 168 34.42 23.53 -7.58
C ASP A 168 34.84 22.28 -8.38
N GLY A 169 34.09 21.93 -9.43
CA GLY A 169 34.35 20.77 -10.29
C GLY A 169 33.75 19.46 -9.81
N ARG A 170 33.18 19.40 -8.60
CA ARG A 170 32.36 18.25 -8.17
C ARG A 170 31.10 18.14 -9.01
N ILE A 171 30.38 17.03 -8.87
CA ILE A 171 29.14 16.75 -9.60
C ILE A 171 28.04 16.42 -8.61
N VAL A 172 26.87 17.06 -8.75
CA VAL A 172 25.63 16.74 -8.03
C VAL A 172 24.68 16.01 -8.97
N PHE A 173 23.91 15.04 -8.48
CA PHE A 173 23.00 14.21 -9.27
C PHE A 173 21.94 13.56 -8.37
N THR A 174 20.90 12.94 -8.94
CA THR A 174 19.96 12.10 -8.16
C THR A 174 20.24 10.61 -8.35
N SER A 175 20.03 9.82 -7.29
CA SER A 175 20.33 8.38 -7.31
C SER A 175 19.35 7.53 -6.51
N THR A 176 18.96 6.38 -7.06
CA THR A 176 18.15 5.35 -6.36
C THR A 176 18.98 4.39 -5.51
N ARG A 177 20.31 4.54 -5.45
CA ARG A 177 21.23 3.59 -4.79
C ARG A 177 20.96 3.33 -3.31
N GLN A 178 20.25 4.23 -2.63
CA GLN A 178 19.90 4.07 -1.23
C GLN A 178 18.60 3.28 -1.01
N ALA A 179 17.98 2.79 -2.08
CA ALA A 179 16.85 1.85 -2.05
C ALA A 179 15.60 2.32 -1.28
N GLY A 180 15.39 3.63 -1.15
CA GLY A 180 14.15 4.18 -0.60
C GLY A 180 12.94 3.73 -1.43
N ARG A 181 11.78 3.61 -0.77
CA ARG A 181 10.52 3.22 -1.43
C ARG A 181 9.47 4.30 -1.26
N VAL A 182 8.89 4.74 -2.38
CA VAL A 182 7.76 5.69 -2.37
C VAL A 182 6.60 5.04 -1.60
N PRO A 183 6.10 5.65 -0.51
CA PRO A 183 5.11 5.01 0.35
C PRO A 183 3.79 4.66 -0.37
N CYS A 184 3.33 5.44 -1.35
CA CYS A 184 2.06 5.18 -2.03
C CYS A 184 2.15 4.18 -3.20
N PHE A 185 3.37 3.92 -3.72
CA PHE A 185 3.54 3.24 -5.01
C PHE A 185 4.62 2.16 -5.04
N ASN A 186 5.50 2.12 -4.05
CA ASN A 186 6.64 1.20 -3.94
C ASN A 186 7.67 1.27 -5.10
N SER A 187 7.70 2.35 -5.89
CA SER A 187 8.84 2.65 -6.78
C SER A 187 10.07 3.07 -5.97
N GLU A 188 11.24 3.03 -6.60
CA GLU A 188 12.47 3.50 -5.96
C GLU A 188 12.49 5.02 -5.85
N VAL A 189 13.02 5.51 -4.72
CA VAL A 189 13.22 6.92 -4.44
C VAL A 189 14.61 7.32 -4.86
N ASP A 190 14.72 8.29 -5.75
CA ASP A 190 15.96 8.99 -6.05
C ASP A 190 16.13 10.23 -5.15
N THR A 191 17.36 10.43 -4.67
CA THR A 191 17.74 11.53 -3.77
C THR A 191 19.04 12.15 -4.23
N LEU A 192 19.31 13.38 -3.84
CA LEU A 192 20.53 14.11 -4.17
C LEU A 192 21.79 13.45 -3.61
N HIS A 193 22.79 13.32 -4.47
CA HIS A 193 24.13 12.83 -4.17
C HIS A 193 25.16 13.79 -4.76
N VAL A 194 26.36 13.78 -4.18
CA VAL A 194 27.53 14.46 -4.73
C VAL A 194 28.67 13.47 -4.93
N MET A 195 29.52 13.74 -5.92
CA MET A 195 30.76 13.01 -6.17
C MET A 195 31.88 13.95 -6.61
N ASP A 196 33.11 13.47 -6.54
CA ASP A 196 34.25 14.18 -7.09
C ASP A 196 34.24 14.17 -8.62
N ALA A 197 35.00 15.07 -9.24
CA ALA A 197 35.10 15.21 -10.70
C ALA A 197 35.54 13.93 -11.43
N ASN A 198 36.15 12.98 -10.71
CA ASN A 198 36.60 11.70 -11.22
C ASN A 198 35.59 10.55 -11.05
N GLY A 199 34.46 10.79 -10.39
CA GLY A 199 33.45 9.77 -10.08
C GLY A 199 33.62 9.07 -8.73
N GLU A 200 34.63 9.43 -7.95
CA GLU A 200 34.88 8.87 -6.62
C GLU A 200 34.10 9.61 -5.52
N ASN A 201 34.12 9.07 -4.31
CA ASN A 201 33.55 9.69 -3.10
C ASN A 201 32.06 10.06 -3.22
N VAL A 202 31.29 9.22 -3.93
CA VAL A 202 29.84 9.34 -4.02
C VAL A 202 29.23 9.29 -2.63
N ARG A 203 28.49 10.33 -2.25
CA ARG A 203 27.75 10.38 -0.98
C ARG A 203 26.39 11.08 -1.15
N PRO A 204 25.36 10.64 -0.44
CA PRO A 204 24.08 11.36 -0.39
C PRO A 204 24.26 12.72 0.28
N ILE A 205 23.40 13.68 -0.10
CA ILE A 205 23.30 14.99 0.54
C ILE A 205 21.86 15.37 0.93
N SER A 206 20.86 14.52 0.68
CA SER A 206 19.46 14.71 1.07
C SER A 206 18.82 13.42 1.61
N VAL A 207 17.82 13.56 2.47
CA VAL A 207 17.16 12.48 3.24
C VAL A 207 15.75 12.14 2.77
N ASN A 208 15.27 12.67 1.64
CA ASN A 208 13.83 12.71 1.33
C ASN A 208 13.16 11.35 1.14
N ASN A 209 12.02 11.12 1.80
CA ASN A 209 11.29 9.85 1.79
C ASN A 209 10.62 9.52 0.43
N VAL A 210 10.62 10.49 -0.49
CA VAL A 210 10.06 10.43 -1.85
C VAL A 210 11.02 11.12 -2.84
N ASN A 211 10.71 11.06 -4.14
CA ASN A 211 11.62 11.48 -5.21
C ASN A 211 12.00 12.99 -5.18
N GLU A 212 13.17 13.27 -5.73
CA GLU A 212 13.75 14.61 -5.93
C GLU A 212 14.14 14.76 -7.41
N PHE A 213 14.14 15.98 -7.95
CA PHE A 213 14.17 16.21 -9.40
C PHE A 213 15.19 17.26 -9.82
N ASP A 214 15.82 17.04 -10.97
CA ASP A 214 16.49 18.06 -11.82
C ASP A 214 17.36 19.10 -11.09
N PRO A 215 18.43 18.70 -10.38
CA PRO A 215 19.31 19.67 -9.71
C PRO A 215 20.02 20.58 -10.72
N VAL A 216 20.08 21.88 -10.42
CA VAL A 216 20.82 22.89 -11.17
C VAL A 216 21.47 23.90 -10.22
N VAL A 217 22.61 24.48 -10.60
CA VAL A 217 23.29 25.50 -9.78
C VAL A 217 22.75 26.89 -10.06
N MET A 218 22.40 27.61 -9.00
CA MET A 218 21.97 29.01 -9.02
C MET A 218 23.16 29.98 -9.14
N PRO A 219 22.93 31.24 -9.58
CA PRO A 219 24.00 32.26 -9.66
C PRO A 219 24.72 32.55 -8.34
N ASP A 220 24.12 32.21 -7.19
CA ASP A 220 24.71 32.37 -5.86
C ASP A 220 25.41 31.10 -5.33
N GLY A 221 25.55 30.06 -6.16
CA GLY A 221 26.24 28.82 -5.82
C GLY A 221 25.40 27.76 -5.11
N ARG A 222 24.13 28.06 -4.78
CA ARG A 222 23.20 27.06 -4.24
C ARG A 222 22.74 26.08 -5.33
N VAL A 223 22.36 24.87 -4.94
CA VAL A 223 21.68 23.91 -5.81
C VAL A 223 20.18 24.13 -5.69
N LEU A 224 19.50 24.45 -6.80
CA LEU A 224 18.04 24.44 -6.96
C LEU A 224 17.62 23.06 -7.47
N TYR A 225 16.55 22.50 -6.91
CA TYR A 225 16.03 21.18 -7.29
C TYR A 225 14.53 21.06 -6.98
N GLY A 226 13.86 20.08 -7.58
CA GLY A 226 12.50 19.69 -7.23
C GLY A 226 12.49 18.69 -6.06
N ARG A 227 11.52 18.81 -5.16
CA ARG A 227 11.32 17.87 -4.04
C ARG A 227 9.85 17.59 -3.85
N TRP A 228 9.50 16.30 -3.76
CA TRP A 228 8.16 15.85 -3.38
C TRP A 228 8.02 15.81 -1.84
N GLU A 229 6.85 16.16 -1.30
CA GLU A 229 6.61 16.32 0.15
C GLU A 229 5.33 15.59 0.64
N TYR A 230 5.46 14.82 1.73
CA TYR A 230 4.43 13.97 2.35
C TYR A 230 4.09 14.30 3.80
N VAL A 231 4.87 15.15 4.50
CA VAL A 231 4.73 15.36 5.96
C VAL A 231 3.35 15.92 6.29
N ASP A 232 2.48 15.01 6.74
CA ASP A 232 1.06 15.22 7.05
C ASP A 232 0.28 15.94 5.95
N LYS A 233 0.65 15.78 4.67
CA LYS A 233 -0.03 16.40 3.52
C LYS A 233 -0.44 15.35 2.47
N THR A 234 -1.36 15.74 1.60
CA THR A 234 -1.83 14.93 0.47
C THR A 234 -0.71 14.34 -0.40
N ALA A 235 -0.80 13.05 -0.72
CA ALA A 235 0.29 12.39 -1.44
C ALA A 235 0.55 12.92 -2.86
N LEU A 236 -0.39 13.48 -3.61
CA LEU A 236 -0.15 13.73 -5.05
C LEU A 236 0.52 15.07 -5.40
N TYR A 237 0.30 16.11 -4.60
CA TYR A 237 0.30 17.48 -5.13
C TYR A 237 1.57 18.31 -4.92
N MET A 238 2.36 18.08 -3.87
CA MET A 238 3.45 19.01 -3.52
C MET A 238 4.80 18.53 -4.05
N GLN A 239 5.03 18.71 -5.36
CA GLN A 239 6.34 18.50 -5.99
C GLN A 239 6.95 19.87 -6.32
N SER A 240 7.57 20.45 -5.30
CA SER A 240 7.89 21.87 -5.20
C SER A 240 9.37 22.16 -5.41
N LEU A 241 9.74 23.43 -5.53
CA LEU A 241 11.15 23.85 -5.72
C LEU A 241 11.82 24.13 -4.37
N TRP A 242 13.06 23.66 -4.24
CA TRP A 242 13.89 23.74 -3.04
C TRP A 242 15.32 24.15 -3.39
N THR A 243 16.05 24.68 -2.42
CA THR A 243 17.48 24.94 -2.55
C THR A 243 18.27 24.27 -1.45
N VAL A 244 19.48 23.80 -1.72
CA VAL A 244 20.43 23.23 -0.76
C VAL A 244 21.86 23.66 -1.09
N PHE A 245 22.77 23.67 -0.11
CA PHE A 245 24.19 23.87 -0.39
C PHE A 245 24.84 22.59 -0.93
N PRO A 246 25.93 22.69 -1.72
CA PRO A 246 26.63 21.52 -2.27
C PRO A 246 27.23 20.54 -1.25
N ASP A 247 27.19 20.86 0.05
CA ASP A 247 27.60 19.97 1.12
C ASP A 247 26.42 19.23 1.80
N GLY A 248 25.17 19.60 1.47
CA GLY A 248 23.92 19.10 2.05
C GLY A 248 23.32 20.00 3.14
N SER A 249 24.01 21.07 3.52
CA SER A 249 23.52 22.03 4.52
C SER A 249 22.53 23.04 3.93
N ASN A 250 21.83 23.79 4.80
CA ASN A 250 20.95 24.90 4.42
C ASN A 250 19.88 24.60 3.37
N GLU A 251 19.36 23.37 3.37
CA GLU A 251 18.17 23.02 2.59
C GLU A 251 17.01 23.99 2.94
N THR A 252 16.21 24.44 1.98
CA THR A 252 15.02 25.26 2.26
C THR A 252 14.06 25.29 1.08
N ALA A 253 12.75 25.33 1.37
CA ALA A 253 11.73 25.56 0.36
C ALA A 253 11.96 26.90 -0.35
N PHE A 254 11.93 26.83 -1.68
CA PHE A 254 12.08 27.97 -2.59
C PHE A 254 10.71 28.44 -3.09
N PHE A 255 9.91 27.54 -3.68
CA PHE A 255 8.59 27.89 -4.24
C PHE A 255 7.64 26.69 -4.32
N GLY A 256 6.36 26.87 -3.99
CA GLY A 256 5.28 25.90 -4.24
C GLY A 256 5.00 24.87 -3.15
N ASN A 257 5.74 24.85 -2.02
CA ASN A 257 5.63 23.79 -1.01
C ASN A 257 4.24 23.70 -0.31
N ASN A 258 3.44 24.77 -0.37
CA ASN A 258 2.08 24.81 0.20
C ASN A 258 1.02 25.13 -0.86
N MET A 259 1.32 24.83 -2.13
CA MET A 259 0.39 24.95 -3.25
C MET A 259 -0.02 23.56 -3.72
N ALA A 260 -1.31 23.30 -3.84
CA ALA A 260 -1.79 22.03 -4.41
C ALA A 260 -1.70 22.01 -5.95
N LYS A 261 -1.71 23.19 -6.58
CA LYS A 261 -1.62 23.35 -8.04
C LYS A 261 -0.68 24.51 -8.38
N PRO A 262 0.14 24.40 -9.44
CA PRO A 262 0.39 23.20 -10.23
C PRO A 262 1.00 22.08 -9.39
N THR A 263 0.75 20.84 -9.81
CA THR A 263 1.09 19.64 -9.05
C THR A 263 2.61 19.37 -9.01
N ALA A 264 3.34 19.76 -10.05
CA ALA A 264 4.80 19.60 -10.08
C ALA A 264 5.49 20.73 -10.85
N PHE A 265 6.68 21.09 -10.36
CA PHE A 265 7.62 22.01 -11.00
C PHE A 265 8.87 21.21 -11.41
N LEU A 266 9.02 20.96 -12.70
CA LEU A 266 10.14 20.18 -13.26
C LEU A 266 11.02 21.04 -14.16
N HIS A 267 12.23 20.54 -14.45
CA HIS A 267 13.20 21.17 -15.36
C HIS A 267 13.51 22.63 -15.01
N ALA A 268 13.50 22.96 -13.72
CA ALA A 268 13.63 24.33 -13.26
C ALA A 268 15.04 24.86 -13.52
N ARG A 269 15.17 26.08 -14.07
CA ARG A 269 16.47 26.69 -14.39
C ARG A 269 16.49 28.20 -14.10
N PRO A 270 17.60 28.75 -13.59
CA PRO A 270 17.74 30.19 -13.42
C PRO A 270 17.77 30.91 -14.78
N VAL A 271 17.08 32.05 -14.86
CA VAL A 271 17.10 32.90 -16.05
C VAL A 271 18.39 33.73 -16.07
N PRO A 272 19.14 33.77 -17.19
CA PRO A 272 20.36 34.56 -17.27
C PRO A 272 20.12 36.04 -16.94
N ASN A 273 20.99 36.62 -16.10
CA ASN A 273 20.95 38.02 -15.67
C ASN A 273 19.62 38.47 -15.02
N SER A 274 18.90 37.55 -14.38
CA SER A 274 17.61 37.81 -13.73
C SER A 274 17.47 36.99 -12.43
N HIS A 275 16.50 37.36 -11.59
CA HIS A 275 16.11 36.60 -10.40
C HIS A 275 15.05 35.52 -10.70
N LEU A 276 14.52 35.51 -11.92
CA LEU A 276 13.44 34.60 -12.33
C LEU A 276 13.93 33.16 -12.52
N ILE A 277 13.02 32.21 -12.32
CA ILE A 277 13.23 30.78 -12.59
C ILE A 277 12.29 30.33 -13.71
N ALA A 278 12.82 29.72 -14.76
CA ALA A 278 12.03 29.02 -15.76
C ALA A 278 11.68 27.61 -15.26
N ALA A 279 10.47 27.09 -15.51
CA ALA A 279 10.09 25.73 -15.14
C ALA A 279 8.98 25.16 -16.03
N SER A 280 8.89 23.83 -16.09
CA SER A 280 7.72 23.11 -16.60
C SER A 280 6.73 22.87 -15.45
N LEU A 281 5.47 23.26 -15.64
CA LEU A 281 4.37 22.94 -14.73
C LEU A 281 3.68 21.67 -15.23
N THR A 282 3.77 20.58 -14.48
CA THR A 282 3.36 19.25 -14.95
C THR A 282 2.34 18.60 -14.01
N PRO A 283 1.56 17.60 -14.47
CA PRO A 283 0.76 16.77 -13.58
C PRO A 283 1.62 15.80 -12.77
N HIS A 284 1.04 15.15 -11.76
CA HIS A 284 1.66 14.01 -11.06
C HIS A 284 1.54 12.71 -11.88
N ASN A 285 0.32 12.40 -12.31
CA ASN A 285 0.03 11.26 -13.17
C ASN A 285 0.18 11.68 -14.64
N GLY A 286 0.99 11.00 -15.44
CA GLY A 286 1.25 11.34 -16.84
C GLY A 286 2.72 11.57 -17.15
N GLN A 287 3.00 12.21 -18.28
CA GLN A 287 4.36 12.59 -18.66
C GLN A 287 4.79 13.89 -17.99
N ALA A 288 6.11 14.08 -17.87
CA ALA A 288 6.77 15.32 -17.43
C ALA A 288 6.63 16.44 -18.50
N VAL A 289 5.40 16.75 -18.90
CA VAL A 289 5.05 17.76 -19.91
C VAL A 289 3.89 18.61 -19.40
N GLY A 290 3.86 19.89 -19.78
CA GLY A 290 2.82 20.82 -19.39
C GLY A 290 3.21 22.27 -19.62
N ALA A 291 2.59 23.20 -18.90
CA ALA A 291 2.79 24.63 -19.15
C ALA A 291 4.24 25.07 -18.93
N ILE A 292 4.77 25.96 -19.77
CA ILE A 292 6.10 26.55 -19.60
C ILE A 292 5.97 27.89 -18.92
N ALA A 293 6.67 28.04 -17.79
CA ALA A 293 6.49 29.19 -16.93
C ALA A 293 7.80 29.89 -16.59
N MET A 294 7.68 31.18 -16.26
CA MET A 294 8.68 31.94 -15.50
C MET A 294 8.09 32.29 -14.13
N ILE A 295 8.86 32.06 -13.08
CA ILE A 295 8.45 32.20 -11.69
C ILE A 295 9.25 33.33 -11.06
N ASP A 296 8.54 34.30 -10.49
CA ASP A 296 9.12 35.35 -9.66
C ASP A 296 8.93 35.03 -8.17
N PRO A 297 9.94 34.43 -7.50
CA PRO A 297 9.83 34.07 -6.09
C PRO A 297 9.64 35.28 -5.15
N HIS A 298 9.95 36.52 -5.59
CA HIS A 298 9.75 37.72 -4.79
C HIS A 298 8.27 38.11 -4.65
N LEU A 299 7.40 37.63 -5.55
CA LEU A 299 5.94 37.83 -5.46
C LEU A 299 5.25 36.85 -4.49
N GLY A 300 6.04 36.05 -3.76
CA GLY A 300 5.59 35.16 -2.70
C GLY A 300 5.78 33.68 -3.05
N LYS A 301 6.30 32.91 -2.09
CA LYS A 301 6.69 31.51 -2.28
C LYS A 301 5.55 30.52 -2.58
N ASN A 302 4.31 30.92 -2.34
CA ASN A 302 3.13 30.06 -2.53
C ASN A 302 2.00 30.83 -3.25
N ASN A 303 2.36 31.66 -4.22
CA ASN A 303 1.44 32.55 -4.91
C ASN A 303 1.37 32.22 -6.41
N LEU A 304 0.19 31.87 -6.93
CA LEU A 304 0.00 31.67 -8.37
C LEU A 304 0.28 32.94 -9.20
N GLY A 305 0.08 34.12 -8.63
CA GLY A 305 0.39 35.40 -9.28
C GLY A 305 1.90 35.63 -9.52
N ALA A 306 2.76 34.81 -8.90
CA ALA A 306 4.20 34.81 -9.17
C ALA A 306 4.57 34.13 -10.50
N ILE A 307 3.60 33.48 -11.17
CA ILE A 307 3.85 32.64 -12.33
C ILE A 307 3.36 33.32 -13.61
N PHE A 308 4.28 33.57 -14.54
CA PHE A 308 3.94 33.92 -15.92
C PHE A 308 3.99 32.68 -16.82
N ASN A 309 2.93 32.41 -17.58
CA ASN A 309 2.80 31.23 -18.44
C ASN A 309 3.00 31.58 -19.94
N PHE A 310 4.03 31.01 -20.57
CA PHE A 310 4.36 31.18 -22.00
C PHE A 310 3.47 30.35 -22.93
N THR A 311 2.79 29.33 -22.40
CA THR A 311 1.96 28.38 -23.14
C THR A 311 0.54 28.36 -22.56
N PRO A 312 -0.26 29.43 -22.72
CA PRO A 312 -1.56 29.59 -22.07
C PRO A 312 -2.62 28.56 -22.51
N GLU A 313 -2.37 27.79 -23.58
CA GLU A 313 -3.20 26.64 -23.94
C GLU A 313 -3.10 25.49 -22.92
N HIS A 314 -2.09 25.51 -22.04
CA HIS A 314 -1.97 24.65 -20.87
C HIS A 314 -2.16 25.50 -19.60
N PRO A 315 -3.01 25.10 -18.64
CA PRO A 315 -3.34 25.93 -17.48
C PRO A 315 -2.17 26.04 -16.50
N THR A 316 -2.06 27.18 -15.82
CA THR A 316 -1.07 27.40 -14.74
C THR A 316 -1.34 26.50 -13.53
N GLU A 317 -2.60 26.23 -13.21
CA GLU A 317 -3.03 25.26 -12.18
C GLU A 317 -2.99 23.82 -12.74
N MET A 318 -1.82 23.42 -13.24
CA MET A 318 -1.63 22.17 -13.96
C MET A 318 -1.87 20.94 -13.07
N ASP A 319 -2.81 20.07 -13.46
CA ASP A 319 -3.17 18.83 -12.77
C ASP A 319 -3.65 17.71 -13.73
N GLN A 320 -3.70 18.00 -15.03
CA GLN A 320 -4.25 17.07 -16.03
C GLN A 320 -3.16 16.11 -16.49
N GLY A 321 -3.41 14.80 -16.43
CA GLY A 321 -2.45 13.81 -16.92
C GLY A 321 -2.25 13.88 -18.43
N LEU A 322 -1.27 14.68 -18.86
CA LEU A 322 -0.93 14.86 -20.26
C LEU A 322 -0.02 13.74 -20.74
N MET A 323 -0.31 13.25 -21.95
CA MET A 323 0.57 12.33 -22.67
C MET A 323 1.56 13.07 -23.57
N ARG A 324 1.24 14.30 -23.95
CA ARG A 324 1.99 15.16 -24.89
C ARG A 324 1.82 16.62 -24.48
N GLY A 325 2.86 17.42 -24.64
CA GLY A 325 2.90 18.83 -24.29
C GLY A 325 4.32 19.41 -24.39
N PRO A 326 4.50 20.69 -24.03
CA PRO A 326 5.80 21.31 -23.96
C PRO A 326 6.57 20.92 -22.68
N CYS A 327 7.90 20.92 -22.76
CA CYS A 327 8.84 20.59 -21.67
C CYS A 327 10.22 21.22 -21.93
N ASP A 328 11.19 20.93 -21.05
CA ASP A 328 12.61 21.29 -21.16
C ASP A 328 12.87 22.79 -21.46
N PRO A 329 12.39 23.74 -20.63
CA PRO A 329 12.63 25.15 -20.85
C PRO A 329 14.11 25.50 -20.67
N TRP A 330 14.69 26.12 -21.70
CA TRP A 330 16.00 26.74 -21.66
C TRP A 330 15.88 28.26 -21.84
N PRO A 331 15.97 29.04 -20.75
CA PRO A 331 15.74 30.48 -20.80
C PRO A 331 16.87 31.21 -21.52
N LEU A 332 16.52 32.03 -22.51
CA LEU A 332 17.46 32.92 -23.20
C LEU A 332 17.49 34.31 -22.55
N SER A 333 16.33 34.76 -22.07
CA SER A 333 16.11 36.01 -21.34
C SER A 333 14.75 35.94 -20.61
N GLU A 334 14.38 36.97 -19.87
CA GLU A 334 13.04 37.06 -19.24
C GLU A 334 11.88 37.00 -20.23
N ASN A 335 12.15 37.28 -21.52
CA ASN A 335 11.12 37.38 -22.55
C ASN A 335 11.17 36.26 -23.59
N LYS A 336 12.15 35.35 -23.52
CA LYS A 336 12.40 34.33 -24.55
C LYS A 336 12.89 33.02 -23.95
N VAL A 337 12.29 31.92 -24.38
CA VAL A 337 12.61 30.56 -23.90
C VAL A 337 12.66 29.59 -25.08
N LEU A 338 13.67 28.72 -25.10
CA LEU A 338 13.74 27.55 -25.94
C LEU A 338 13.01 26.40 -25.25
N ILE A 339 12.22 25.62 -25.98
CA ILE A 339 11.48 24.50 -25.42
C ILE A 339 11.50 23.29 -26.34
N SER A 340 11.17 22.14 -25.79
CA SER A 340 10.76 20.95 -26.53
C SER A 340 9.24 20.82 -26.49
N ASN A 341 8.61 20.43 -27.60
CA ASN A 341 7.16 20.38 -27.69
C ASN A 341 6.67 19.24 -28.60
N ASN A 342 5.85 18.34 -28.06
CA ASN A 342 5.16 17.30 -28.84
C ASN A 342 3.63 17.40 -28.77
N GLY A 343 3.10 18.54 -28.32
CA GLY A 343 1.66 18.75 -28.15
C GLY A 343 0.86 18.78 -29.47
N LYS A 344 1.52 19.11 -30.59
CA LYS A 344 0.88 19.24 -31.92
C LYS A 344 1.48 18.32 -32.99
N THR A 345 2.52 17.57 -32.67
CA THR A 345 3.32 16.77 -33.60
C THR A 345 3.49 15.35 -33.07
N GLU A 346 3.79 14.39 -33.97
CA GLU A 346 4.05 13.00 -33.57
C GLU A 346 5.32 12.87 -32.71
N HIS A 347 6.36 13.63 -33.07
CA HIS A 347 7.64 13.68 -32.36
C HIS A 347 7.88 15.08 -31.78
N SER A 348 8.62 15.15 -30.67
CA SER A 348 8.98 16.43 -30.05
C SER A 348 9.82 17.28 -31.00
N VAL A 349 9.47 18.55 -31.12
CA VAL A 349 10.18 19.56 -31.90
C VAL A 349 10.83 20.59 -30.97
N LEU A 350 11.87 21.27 -31.44
CA LEU A 350 12.48 22.40 -30.74
C LEU A 350 11.84 23.70 -31.21
N GLU A 351 11.39 24.55 -30.29
CA GLU A 351 10.73 25.82 -30.60
C GLU A 351 11.30 26.96 -29.74
N ILE A 352 11.30 28.19 -30.27
CA ILE A 352 11.46 29.41 -29.46
C ILE A 352 10.08 29.98 -29.18
N ILE A 353 9.80 30.31 -27.92
CA ILE A 353 8.61 31.04 -27.51
C ILE A 353 9.02 32.37 -26.85
N THR A 354 8.22 33.39 -27.10
CA THR A 354 8.39 34.73 -26.57
C THR A 354 7.23 35.12 -25.65
N ARG A 355 7.47 36.07 -24.75
CA ARG A 355 6.50 36.52 -23.74
C ARG A 355 5.25 37.19 -24.35
N ASP A 356 5.38 37.78 -25.54
CA ASP A 356 4.28 38.33 -26.34
C ASP A 356 3.53 37.26 -27.15
N GLY A 357 3.89 35.99 -27.02
CA GLY A 357 3.17 34.85 -27.59
C GLY A 357 3.64 34.42 -28.99
N ARG A 358 4.68 35.04 -29.56
CA ARG A 358 5.25 34.57 -30.84
C ARG A 358 6.00 33.25 -30.64
N ARG A 359 5.87 32.35 -31.61
CA ARG A 359 6.50 31.04 -31.63
C ARG A 359 7.16 30.77 -32.96
N GLU A 360 8.31 30.09 -32.94
CA GLU A 360 9.01 29.69 -34.14
C GLU A 360 9.63 28.30 -34.00
N LEU A 361 9.37 27.45 -34.99
CA LEU A 361 9.99 26.14 -35.10
C LEU A 361 11.47 26.30 -35.37
N LEU A 362 12.30 25.75 -34.49
CA LEU A 362 13.71 25.58 -34.75
C LEU A 362 13.92 24.27 -35.48
N HIS A 363 13.80 23.14 -34.82
CA HIS A 363 14.24 21.87 -35.40
C HIS A 363 13.26 20.75 -35.14
N SER A 364 13.16 19.82 -36.07
CA SER A 364 12.31 18.64 -35.97
C SER A 364 12.95 17.46 -36.69
N GLU A 365 12.75 16.27 -36.16
CA GLU A 365 13.20 15.02 -36.78
C GLU A 365 11.97 14.16 -37.11
N PRO A 366 11.88 13.59 -38.31
CA PRO A 366 10.68 12.88 -38.75
C PRO A 366 10.50 11.51 -38.09
N ALA A 367 11.54 10.93 -37.49
CA ALA A 367 11.54 9.57 -36.95
C ALA A 367 11.71 9.50 -35.42
N ILE A 368 12.09 10.61 -34.76
CA ILE A 368 12.42 10.63 -33.34
C ILE A 368 12.22 12.03 -32.74
N GLY A 369 11.99 12.14 -31.44
CA GLY A 369 11.78 13.43 -30.78
C GLY A 369 13.09 14.16 -30.46
N CYS A 370 13.03 15.49 -30.46
CA CYS A 370 14.10 16.40 -30.02
C CYS A 370 13.78 17.00 -28.64
N PHE A 371 14.70 16.82 -27.69
CA PHE A 371 14.56 17.15 -26.27
C PHE A 371 15.75 17.96 -25.73
N ALA A 372 15.59 18.59 -24.56
CA ALA A 372 16.66 19.28 -23.82
C ALA A 372 17.53 20.25 -24.67
N PRO A 373 16.94 21.30 -25.29
CA PRO A 373 17.71 22.29 -26.03
C PRO A 373 18.63 23.11 -25.12
N MET A 374 19.90 23.28 -25.48
CA MET A 374 20.88 24.08 -24.72
C MET A 374 21.82 24.85 -25.64
N LEU A 375 22.12 26.11 -25.33
CA LEU A 375 23.16 26.84 -26.07
C LEU A 375 24.57 26.40 -25.63
N VAL A 376 25.40 25.99 -26.59
CA VAL A 376 26.81 25.62 -26.38
C VAL A 376 27.66 26.89 -26.35
N LYS A 377 27.65 27.56 -25.20
CA LYS A 377 28.51 28.73 -24.95
C LYS A 377 28.95 28.81 -23.49
N PRO A 378 30.13 29.39 -23.20
CA PRO A 378 30.59 29.59 -21.84
C PRO A 378 29.58 30.38 -21.00
N ARG A 379 29.45 29.98 -19.73
CA ARG A 379 28.60 30.61 -18.72
C ARG A 379 29.47 31.09 -17.56
N PRO A 380 29.08 32.18 -16.86
CA PRO A 380 29.75 32.58 -15.62
C PRO A 380 29.74 31.43 -14.61
N VAL A 381 30.91 31.14 -14.01
CA VAL A 381 31.02 30.17 -12.91
C VAL A 381 30.47 30.84 -11.65
N PRO A 382 29.45 30.27 -10.98
CA PRO A 382 28.94 30.78 -9.70
C PRO A 382 30.02 30.73 -8.60
N PRO A 383 29.85 31.45 -7.48
CA PRO A 383 30.78 31.34 -6.36
C PRO A 383 30.72 29.93 -5.74
N THR A 384 31.88 29.42 -5.33
CA THR A 384 31.96 28.18 -4.55
C THR A 384 31.57 28.45 -3.10
N LEU A 385 30.56 27.72 -2.60
CA LEU A 385 30.18 27.75 -1.19
C LEU A 385 31.11 26.85 -0.37
N SER A 386 31.64 27.36 0.75
CA SER A 386 32.49 26.57 1.66
C SER A 386 31.69 25.51 2.41
N SER A 387 32.27 24.32 2.55
CA SER A 387 31.71 23.24 3.38
C SER A 387 32.06 23.48 4.84
N HIS A 388 31.08 23.28 5.72
CA HIS A 388 31.24 23.36 7.18
C HIS A 388 30.91 22.03 7.87
N VAL A 389 30.92 20.93 7.11
CA VAL A 389 30.62 19.59 7.64
C VAL A 389 31.77 19.10 8.50
N GLU A 390 31.46 18.71 9.74
CA GLU A 390 32.39 18.08 10.69
C GLU A 390 31.90 16.66 11.03
N PRO A 391 32.39 15.62 10.33
CA PRO A 391 31.99 14.24 10.59
C PRO A 391 32.13 13.83 12.06
N GLY A 392 31.18 13.03 12.56
CA GLY A 392 31.16 12.57 13.95
C GLY A 392 30.70 13.61 14.98
N LYS A 393 30.36 14.84 14.58
CA LYS A 393 29.72 15.83 15.44
C LYS A 393 28.20 15.79 15.31
N PRO A 394 27.44 16.09 16.38
CA PRO A 394 26.00 16.28 16.28
C PRO A 394 25.67 17.45 15.35
N ALA A 395 24.50 17.41 14.73
CA ALA A 395 23.90 18.59 14.13
C ALA A 395 23.24 19.44 15.21
N ARG A 396 23.01 20.72 14.93
CA ARG A 396 22.33 21.63 15.86
C ARG A 396 21.21 22.41 15.19
N PHE A 397 20.20 22.76 15.97
CA PHE A 397 19.09 23.59 15.54
C PHE A 397 18.89 24.76 16.47
N PHE A 398 18.68 25.94 15.90
CA PHE A 398 18.43 27.18 16.61
C PHE A 398 17.15 27.85 16.12
N VAL A 399 16.21 28.10 17.02
CA VAL A 399 15.00 28.88 16.76
C VAL A 399 15.15 30.20 17.50
N GLN A 400 15.11 31.32 16.77
CA GLN A 400 15.30 32.64 17.38
C GLN A 400 14.10 33.05 18.25
N ASP A 401 12.88 32.91 17.75
CA ASP A 401 11.64 33.24 18.45
C ASP A 401 10.45 32.44 17.87
N VAL A 402 10.03 31.38 18.56
CA VAL A 402 8.98 30.46 18.10
C VAL A 402 7.65 31.16 17.76
N TYR A 403 7.36 32.32 18.37
CA TYR A 403 6.12 33.05 18.18
C TYR A 403 6.05 33.82 16.86
N ARG A 404 7.17 33.95 16.13
CA ARG A 404 7.18 34.56 14.79
C ARG A 404 6.57 33.59 13.78
N GLY A 405 5.39 33.94 13.24
CA GLY A 405 4.64 33.10 12.30
C GLY A 405 3.47 32.33 12.93
N LEU A 406 3.25 32.47 14.25
CA LEU A 406 2.16 31.81 14.98
C LEU A 406 1.09 32.81 15.42
N ASP A 407 0.34 33.34 14.46
CA ASP A 407 -0.74 34.30 14.75
C ASP A 407 -1.78 33.70 15.69
N GLY A 408 -2.13 34.45 16.76
CA GLY A 408 -3.12 34.04 17.76
C GLY A 408 -2.59 33.14 18.88
N VAL A 409 -1.27 32.89 18.96
CA VAL A 409 -0.61 32.19 20.07
C VAL A 409 0.01 33.19 21.04
N GLU A 410 -0.27 33.07 22.32
CA GLU A 410 0.24 33.99 23.34
C GLU A 410 1.68 33.66 23.74
N ARG A 411 2.53 34.68 23.94
CA ARG A 411 3.90 34.48 24.43
C ARG A 411 3.86 33.84 25.83
N GLY A 412 4.64 32.78 26.00
CA GLY A 412 4.67 31.95 27.20
C GLY A 412 3.78 30.71 27.13
N GLU A 413 2.89 30.62 26.13
CA GLU A 413 2.06 29.44 25.92
C GLU A 413 2.89 28.22 25.52
N ILE A 414 3.87 28.41 24.62
CA ILE A 414 4.77 27.35 24.16
C ILE A 414 5.90 27.18 25.15
N THR A 415 6.01 25.98 25.74
CA THR A 415 7.02 25.65 26.76
C THR A 415 8.13 24.75 26.23
N ARG A 416 7.83 23.95 25.21
CA ARG A 416 8.74 22.93 24.67
C ARG A 416 8.57 22.77 23.17
N LEU A 417 9.65 22.38 22.50
CA LEU A 417 9.59 21.82 21.14
C LEU A 417 9.79 20.31 21.22
N ARG A 418 8.92 19.54 20.57
CA ARG A 418 9.11 18.12 20.33
C ARG A 418 9.85 17.91 19.01
N VAL A 419 10.86 17.06 19.01
CA VAL A 419 11.70 16.73 17.85
C VAL A 419 11.29 15.36 17.32
N ILE A 420 10.91 15.29 16.04
CA ILE A 420 10.42 14.05 15.41
C ILE A 420 11.17 13.80 14.11
N GLU A 421 11.54 12.54 13.87
CA GLU A 421 12.08 12.04 12.61
C GLU A 421 10.98 11.33 11.80
N GLU A 422 10.89 11.61 10.50
CA GLU A 422 10.18 10.72 9.56
C GLU A 422 11.15 9.75 8.87
N THR A 423 10.82 8.47 8.87
CA THR A 423 11.72 7.44 8.34
C THR A 423 11.37 7.01 6.90
N ALA A 424 12.39 6.81 6.08
CA ALA A 424 12.27 6.23 4.74
C ALA A 424 12.34 4.71 4.80
N ARG A 425 11.33 4.01 4.30
CA ARG A 425 11.33 2.54 4.20
C ARG A 425 12.25 2.06 3.07
N ILE A 426 13.00 0.98 3.34
CA ILE A 426 13.77 0.22 2.32
C ILE A 426 13.42 -1.27 2.28
N SER A 427 12.55 -1.76 3.18
CA SER A 427 12.05 -3.13 3.18
C SER A 427 11.16 -3.44 1.95
N GLY A 428 10.96 -4.74 1.69
CA GLY A 428 10.22 -5.26 0.54
C GLY A 428 8.72 -4.99 0.51
N ILE A 429 8.08 -5.38 -0.60
CA ILE A 429 6.62 -5.33 -0.78
C ILE A 429 6.00 -6.59 -0.14
N PRO A 430 5.07 -6.47 0.82
CA PRO A 430 4.32 -7.62 1.33
C PRO A 430 3.52 -8.30 0.20
N PRO A 431 3.23 -9.61 0.29
CA PRO A 431 2.48 -10.37 -0.72
C PRO A 431 1.11 -9.80 -1.12
N GLY A 432 0.50 -8.93 -0.29
CA GLY A 432 -0.78 -8.25 -0.53
C GLY A 432 -0.81 -7.23 -1.69
N GLY A 433 0.33 -6.94 -2.33
CA GLY A 433 0.39 -6.15 -3.56
C GLY A 433 0.35 -4.63 -3.39
N ARG A 434 -0.11 -3.93 -4.43
CA ARG A 434 0.10 -2.47 -4.65
C ARG A 434 -0.85 -1.55 -3.87
N TRP A 435 -2.09 -1.97 -3.59
CA TRP A 435 -3.19 -1.05 -3.23
C TRP A 435 -3.46 -0.90 -1.72
N TRP A 436 -3.03 -1.88 -0.92
CA TRP A 436 -2.98 -1.80 0.55
C TRP A 436 -1.57 -2.18 0.99
N ASN A 437 -0.61 -1.43 0.47
CA ASN A 437 0.76 -1.56 0.92
C ASN A 437 0.87 -1.08 2.38
N GLN A 438 2.04 -1.30 2.96
CA GLN A 438 2.32 -0.98 4.35
C GLN A 438 2.04 0.48 4.75
N ALA A 439 2.15 1.44 3.84
CA ALA A 439 1.94 2.86 4.16
C ALA A 439 0.48 3.17 4.50
N PHE A 440 -0.48 2.55 3.82
CA PHE A 440 -1.90 2.67 4.17
C PHE A 440 -2.23 1.96 5.48
N LEU A 441 -1.48 0.91 5.84
CA LEU A 441 -1.64 0.22 7.11
C LEU A 441 -0.99 0.99 8.27
N LEU A 442 -0.09 1.95 8.02
CA LEU A 442 0.49 2.76 9.09
C LEU A 442 -0.55 3.60 9.80
N SER A 443 -1.52 4.18 9.10
CA SER A 443 -2.46 5.15 9.69
C SER A 443 -3.78 5.27 8.90
N TRP A 444 -4.11 4.26 8.10
CA TRP A 444 -5.18 4.30 7.08
C TRP A 444 -4.90 5.26 5.93
N GLN A 445 -5.16 6.56 6.13
CA GLN A 445 -4.87 7.64 5.19
C GLN A 445 -4.39 8.90 5.94
N GLY A 446 -3.83 8.72 7.15
CA GLY A 446 -3.21 9.78 7.94
C GLY A 446 -1.76 9.99 7.48
N ALA A 447 -0.79 9.76 8.37
CA ALA A 447 0.62 9.75 7.99
C ALA A 447 1.00 8.58 7.05
N TYR A 448 1.76 8.87 5.98
CA TYR A 448 2.32 7.86 5.05
C TYR A 448 3.68 7.30 5.50
N THR A 449 4.25 7.81 6.59
CA THR A 449 5.59 7.50 7.08
C THR A 449 5.55 7.14 8.57
N VAL A 450 6.52 6.34 9.01
CA VAL A 450 6.75 6.08 10.44
C VAL A 450 7.44 7.29 11.07
N LYS A 451 6.92 7.73 12.23
CA LYS A 451 7.41 8.86 13.01
C LYS A 451 8.14 8.39 14.28
N ASN A 452 9.40 8.77 14.43
CA ASN A 452 10.20 8.52 15.64
C ASN A 452 10.33 9.81 16.45
N PHE A 453 9.84 9.81 17.68
CA PHE A 453 9.94 10.91 18.63
C PHE A 453 11.32 10.86 19.27
N LEU A 454 12.16 11.87 19.03
CA LEU A 454 13.52 11.91 19.57
C LEU A 454 13.56 12.49 20.99
N GLY A 455 12.53 13.27 21.35
CA GLY A 455 12.37 13.88 22.66
C GLY A 455 11.86 15.32 22.58
N VAL A 456 11.91 16.01 23.71
CA VAL A 456 11.53 17.42 23.85
C VAL A 456 12.71 18.29 24.29
N VAL A 457 12.69 19.55 23.88
CA VAL A 457 13.67 20.57 24.26
C VAL A 457 12.94 21.81 24.80
N PRO A 458 13.51 22.53 25.78
CA PRO A 458 12.86 23.68 26.37
C PRO A 458 12.81 24.87 25.40
N VAL A 459 11.71 25.61 25.44
CA VAL A 459 11.60 26.96 24.86
C VAL A 459 11.82 27.97 25.98
N GLN A 460 12.75 28.89 25.78
CA GLN A 460 13.09 29.93 26.76
C GLN A 460 11.98 30.99 26.83
N GLU A 461 12.01 31.85 27.85
CA GLU A 461 11.00 32.92 28.05
C GLU A 461 10.90 33.90 26.86
N ASP A 462 12.02 34.13 26.17
CA ASP A 462 12.10 34.94 24.96
C ASP A 462 11.63 34.20 23.69
N GLY A 463 11.15 32.96 23.83
CA GLY A 463 10.65 32.13 22.73
C GLY A 463 11.73 31.38 21.97
N SER A 464 13.00 31.49 22.38
CA SER A 464 14.13 30.86 21.68
C SER A 464 14.37 29.41 22.11
N ALA A 465 14.96 28.61 21.22
CA ALA A 465 15.37 27.23 21.51
C ALA A 465 16.70 26.91 20.79
N TYR A 466 17.59 26.16 21.45
CA TYR A 466 18.88 25.75 20.88
C TYR A 466 19.26 24.34 21.32
N PHE A 467 19.40 23.41 20.39
CA PHE A 467 19.55 21.99 20.73
C PHE A 467 20.38 21.17 19.73
N ASP A 468 20.97 20.08 20.22
CA ASP A 468 21.63 19.05 19.42
C ASP A 468 20.59 18.10 18.82
N ALA A 469 20.88 17.55 17.64
CA ALA A 469 20.07 16.51 17.01
C ALA A 469 20.94 15.56 16.16
N PRO A 470 20.47 14.33 15.87
CA PRO A 470 21.17 13.43 14.98
C PRO A 470 21.30 14.02 13.56
N PRO A 471 22.51 14.08 12.98
CA PRO A 471 22.70 14.55 11.61
C PRO A 471 22.14 13.55 10.58
N GLY A 472 21.87 14.04 9.37
CA GLY A 472 21.43 13.19 8.25
C GLY A 472 20.07 12.51 8.47
N ARG A 473 19.18 13.15 9.25
CA ARG A 473 17.80 12.71 9.50
C ARG A 473 16.78 13.72 8.97
N ALA A 474 15.60 13.23 8.59
CA ALA A 474 14.45 14.04 8.17
C ALA A 474 13.68 14.49 9.42
N LEU A 475 14.05 15.63 10.00
CA LEU A 475 13.50 16.11 11.27
C LEU A 475 12.45 17.20 11.08
N TYR A 476 11.39 17.17 11.88
CA TYR A 476 10.45 18.28 12.02
C TYR A 476 10.10 18.50 13.48
N PHE A 477 9.50 19.66 13.77
CA PHE A 477 9.27 20.11 15.14
C PHE A 477 7.78 20.37 15.40
N GLN A 478 7.36 20.12 16.63
CA GLN A 478 6.04 20.50 17.14
C GLN A 478 6.19 21.42 18.34
N ALA A 479 5.48 22.55 18.33
CA ALA A 479 5.40 23.46 19.46
C ALA A 479 4.35 22.94 20.45
N LEU A 480 4.73 22.75 21.71
CA LEU A 480 3.87 22.20 22.76
C LEU A 480 3.55 23.22 23.84
N ASP A 481 2.30 23.22 24.30
CA ASP A 481 1.88 23.99 25.49
C ASP A 481 2.34 23.33 26.80
N ARG A 482 2.00 23.96 27.94
CA ARG A 482 2.35 23.44 29.28
C ARG A 482 1.61 22.15 29.63
N GLU A 483 0.43 21.92 29.05
CA GLU A 483 -0.36 20.70 29.21
C GLU A 483 0.14 19.55 28.31
N GLY A 484 1.03 19.84 27.35
CA GLY A 484 1.59 18.87 26.41
C GLY A 484 0.80 18.73 25.11
N LYS A 485 -0.18 19.60 24.85
CA LYS A 485 -0.88 19.63 23.56
C LYS A 485 -0.04 20.33 22.50
N MET A 486 -0.15 19.86 21.27
CA MET A 486 0.47 20.49 20.12
C MET A 486 -0.26 21.76 19.71
N VAL A 487 0.42 22.89 19.80
CA VAL A 487 -0.04 24.19 19.31
C VAL A 487 0.15 24.31 17.80
N GLN A 488 1.30 23.87 17.29
CA GLN A 488 1.59 23.86 15.86
C GLN A 488 2.57 22.74 15.48
N SER A 489 2.36 22.17 14.29
CA SER A 489 3.30 21.20 13.68
C SER A 489 3.99 21.82 12.47
N MET A 490 5.29 21.57 12.35
CA MET A 490 6.02 21.84 11.12
C MET A 490 5.64 20.80 10.06
N ARG A 491 4.86 21.21 9.05
CA ARG A 491 4.31 20.31 8.00
C ARG A 491 5.23 20.17 6.79
N THR A 492 6.50 19.90 7.09
CA THR A 492 7.62 19.58 6.19
C THR A 492 8.79 19.17 7.08
N PHE A 493 9.75 18.40 6.58
CA PHE A 493 10.95 18.08 7.34
C PHE A 493 12.16 18.85 6.83
N ILE A 494 13.15 18.94 7.71
CA ILE A 494 14.45 19.58 7.52
C ILE A 494 15.57 18.66 7.99
N GLN A 495 16.73 18.77 7.36
CA GLN A 495 17.94 18.06 7.77
C GLN A 495 19.06 19.02 8.19
N ALA A 496 20.05 18.50 8.88
CA ALA A 496 21.31 19.19 9.11
C ALA A 496 22.47 18.20 8.96
N THR A 497 23.58 18.69 8.41
CA THR A 497 24.80 17.91 8.23
C THR A 497 25.63 17.91 9.52
N PRO A 498 26.51 16.91 9.74
CA PRO A 498 27.34 16.83 10.94
C PRO A 498 28.08 18.14 11.24
N GLY A 499 28.02 18.62 12.49
CA GLY A 499 28.71 19.83 12.95
C GLY A 499 28.05 21.17 12.60
N THR A 500 27.03 21.18 11.74
CA THR A 500 26.37 22.42 11.32
C THR A 500 25.25 22.84 12.26
N THR A 501 25.00 24.15 12.34
CA THR A 501 23.84 24.72 13.04
C THR A 501 22.85 25.25 12.03
N ARG A 502 21.63 24.72 12.02
CA ARG A 502 20.52 25.20 11.20
C ARG A 502 19.64 26.14 12.01
N SER A 503 19.48 27.38 11.53
CA SER A 503 18.72 28.42 12.23
C SER A 503 17.44 28.84 11.50
N CYS A 504 16.38 29.14 12.24
CA CYS A 504 15.19 29.85 11.75
C CYS A 504 14.85 31.05 12.64
N VAL A 505 14.16 32.03 12.07
CA VAL A 505 13.70 33.20 12.83
C VAL A 505 12.49 32.83 13.67
N GLY A 506 11.59 32.00 13.12
CA GLY A 506 10.35 31.62 13.76
C GLY A 506 9.82 30.26 13.36
N CYS A 507 8.56 30.00 13.71
CA CYS A 507 7.84 28.81 13.33
C CYS A 507 6.88 29.17 12.18
N HIS A 508 7.26 28.84 10.95
CA HIS A 508 6.53 29.20 9.72
C HIS A 508 6.49 30.71 9.43
N GLU A 509 7.54 31.44 9.82
CA GLU A 509 7.71 32.85 9.50
C GLU A 509 7.77 33.11 7.98
N TYR A 510 7.42 34.34 7.58
CA TYR A 510 7.76 34.82 6.24
C TYR A 510 9.29 34.95 6.16
N LYS A 511 9.91 34.27 5.19
CA LYS A 511 11.38 34.17 5.07
C LYS A 511 12.08 35.45 4.55
N ASP A 512 11.32 36.52 4.31
CA ASP A 512 11.83 37.88 4.11
C ASP A 512 11.99 38.64 5.45
N ALA A 513 11.55 38.05 6.57
CA ALA A 513 11.81 38.56 7.90
C ALA A 513 13.31 38.52 8.20
N SER A 514 13.87 39.70 8.52
CA SER A 514 15.24 39.78 9.04
C SER A 514 15.28 39.23 10.47
N PRO A 515 16.34 38.48 10.85
CA PRO A 515 16.52 38.06 12.24
C PRO A 515 16.62 39.29 13.15
N SER A 516 16.15 39.15 14.39
CA SER A 516 16.35 40.18 15.40
C SER A 516 17.84 40.37 15.67
N ALA A 517 18.28 41.62 15.87
CA ALA A 517 19.65 41.93 16.30
C ALA A 517 19.90 41.58 17.78
N THR A 518 18.87 41.20 18.53
CA THR A 518 18.99 40.83 19.94
C THR A 518 19.48 39.39 20.05
N ILE A 519 20.48 39.16 20.90
CA ILE A 519 20.98 37.81 21.19
C ILE A 519 19.91 37.08 22.03
N SER A 520 19.39 35.99 21.48
CA SER A 520 18.40 35.16 22.19
C SER A 520 18.99 34.42 23.39
N LEU A 521 18.19 34.20 24.42
CA LEU A 521 18.58 33.52 25.66
C LEU A 521 19.14 32.12 25.39
N ALA A 522 18.54 31.36 24.47
CA ALA A 522 19.02 30.02 24.14
C ALA A 522 20.42 30.05 23.50
N HIS A 523 20.80 31.13 22.82
CA HIS A 523 22.12 31.27 22.20
C HIS A 523 23.23 31.55 23.22
N LEU A 524 22.87 32.05 24.41
CA LEU A 524 23.80 32.24 25.53
C LEU A 524 24.11 30.95 26.29
N GLN A 525 23.39 29.86 25.97
CA GLN A 525 23.52 28.56 26.62
C GLN A 525 24.16 27.54 25.67
N LYS A 526 24.63 26.43 26.23
CA LYS A 526 25.04 25.27 25.43
C LYS A 526 23.80 24.64 24.79
N PRO A 527 23.92 24.05 23.59
CA PRO A 527 22.80 23.34 22.98
C PRO A 527 22.32 22.23 23.92
N THR A 528 21.01 22.18 24.15
CA THR A 528 20.41 21.12 24.97
C THR A 528 20.29 19.83 24.16
N LYS A 529 20.37 18.68 24.82
CA LYS A 529 20.01 17.42 24.18
C LYS A 529 18.50 17.19 24.33
N PRO A 530 17.80 16.64 23.31
CA PRO A 530 16.42 16.22 23.46
C PRO A 530 16.29 15.23 24.61
N GLU A 531 15.39 15.51 25.54
CA GLU A 531 15.08 14.64 26.67
C GLU A 531 13.85 13.78 26.33
N PRO A 532 13.77 12.53 26.80
CA PRO A 532 12.54 11.74 26.68
C PRO A 532 11.34 12.48 27.27
N GLU A 533 10.17 12.32 26.64
CA GLU A 533 8.92 12.76 27.24
C GLU A 533 8.58 11.89 28.46
N THR A 534 7.52 12.25 29.20
CA THR A 534 7.07 11.49 30.39
C THR A 534 6.76 10.03 30.07
N TRP A 535 6.44 9.72 28.81
CA TRP A 535 6.21 8.37 28.30
C TRP A 535 7.42 7.69 27.69
N GLY A 536 8.52 8.41 27.46
CA GLY A 536 9.71 7.92 26.77
C GLY A 536 9.97 8.63 25.45
N ASN A 537 10.58 7.91 24.50
CA ASN A 537 10.88 8.36 23.14
C ASN A 537 10.87 7.12 22.20
N GLY A 538 11.08 7.31 20.89
CA GLY A 538 10.93 6.27 19.87
C GLY A 538 9.65 6.45 19.06
N PHE A 539 9.17 5.43 18.33
CA PHE A 539 7.83 5.51 17.72
C PHE A 539 6.74 5.24 18.76
N ILE A 540 5.50 5.47 18.33
CA ILE A 540 4.30 5.06 19.06
C ILE A 540 3.58 4.00 18.24
N ASP A 541 3.25 2.88 18.88
CA ASP A 541 2.54 1.76 18.27
C ASP A 541 1.18 1.57 18.95
N TYR A 542 0.10 1.77 18.20
CA TYR A 542 -1.25 1.85 18.78
C TYR A 542 -1.68 0.55 19.48
N PRO A 543 -1.55 -0.65 18.87
CA PRO A 543 -1.97 -1.89 19.51
C PRO A 543 -1.24 -2.18 20.82
N THR A 544 0.07 -1.89 20.88
CA THR A 544 0.91 -2.27 22.02
C THR A 544 1.08 -1.17 23.07
N MET A 545 0.86 0.10 22.72
CA MET A 545 1.08 1.23 23.62
C MET A 545 -0.21 2.01 23.96
N ILE A 546 -1.14 2.14 23.02
CA ILE A 546 -2.35 2.97 23.20
C ILE A 546 -3.55 2.11 23.63
N GLN A 547 -3.81 0.99 22.95
CA GLN A 547 -4.92 0.09 23.31
C GLN A 547 -4.89 -0.38 24.78
N PRO A 548 -3.73 -0.67 25.41
CA PRO A 548 -3.70 -1.03 26.83
C PRO A 548 -4.23 0.08 27.76
N ILE A 549 -4.05 1.35 27.39
CA ILE A 549 -4.59 2.49 28.15
C ILE A 549 -6.13 2.46 28.11
N TRP A 550 -6.70 2.16 26.94
CA TRP A 550 -8.14 2.00 26.77
C TRP A 550 -8.67 0.80 27.53
N ASN A 551 -7.99 -0.35 27.46
CA ASN A 551 -8.38 -1.54 28.20
C ASN A 551 -8.47 -1.27 29.70
N LYS A 552 -7.49 -0.53 30.24
CA LYS A 552 -7.42 -0.20 31.67
C LYS A 552 -8.46 0.86 32.10
N ASN A 553 -8.68 1.90 31.29
CA ASN A 553 -9.38 3.11 31.75
C ASN A 553 -10.73 3.37 31.07
N CYS A 554 -11.04 2.72 29.94
CA CYS A 554 -12.18 3.09 29.09
C CYS A 554 -13.07 1.92 28.69
N VAL A 555 -12.51 0.74 28.39
CA VAL A 555 -13.23 -0.41 27.81
C VAL A 555 -14.33 -0.93 28.73
N SER A 556 -14.20 -0.79 30.06
CA SER A 556 -15.25 -1.20 31.00
C SER A 556 -16.60 -0.53 30.70
N CYS A 557 -16.59 0.74 30.24
CA CYS A 557 -17.79 1.51 29.86
C CYS A 557 -17.96 1.63 28.34
N HIS A 558 -16.90 1.48 27.56
CA HIS A 558 -16.92 1.64 26.11
C HIS A 558 -16.62 0.29 25.42
N GLY A 559 -17.31 -0.77 25.82
CA GLY A 559 -17.00 -2.12 25.38
C GLY A 559 -17.70 -3.16 26.24
N GLU A 560 -17.19 -3.43 27.43
CA GLU A 560 -17.58 -4.58 28.25
C GLU A 560 -18.98 -4.47 28.84
N LYS A 561 -19.25 -3.50 29.72
CA LYS A 561 -20.57 -3.39 30.38
C LYS A 561 -21.62 -2.76 29.47
N GLU A 562 -21.19 -1.77 28.70
CA GLU A 562 -22.01 -0.97 27.82
C GLU A 562 -21.16 -0.47 26.63
N ILE A 563 -21.78 0.16 25.65
CA ILE A 563 -21.08 0.90 24.59
C ILE A 563 -21.43 2.39 24.78
N ALA A 564 -20.89 2.98 25.86
CA ALA A 564 -21.22 4.34 26.27
C ALA A 564 -20.96 5.35 25.12
N GLY A 565 -21.88 6.29 24.95
CA GLY A 565 -21.82 7.27 23.86
C GLY A 565 -21.86 6.66 22.44
N GLY A 566 -22.15 5.35 22.29
CA GLY A 566 -22.13 4.65 21.02
C GLY A 566 -20.71 4.37 20.49
N MET A 567 -19.69 4.50 21.35
CA MET A 567 -18.29 4.24 21.01
C MET A 567 -17.82 2.94 21.63
N ASP A 568 -17.39 2.01 20.78
CA ASP A 568 -16.71 0.77 21.17
C ASP A 568 -15.20 0.99 21.07
N LEU A 569 -14.53 0.89 22.20
CA LEU A 569 -13.08 1.07 22.35
C LEU A 569 -12.36 -0.25 22.64
N THR A 570 -13.01 -1.40 22.41
CA THR A 570 -12.38 -2.71 22.54
C THR A 570 -11.27 -2.91 21.51
N GLY A 571 -10.27 -3.73 21.86
CA GLY A 571 -9.13 -4.06 21.01
C GLY A 571 -9.41 -5.08 19.90
N GLY A 572 -10.67 -5.40 19.63
CA GLY A 572 -11.05 -6.46 18.69
C GLY A 572 -10.48 -6.23 17.30
N TRP A 573 -9.81 -7.25 16.74
CA TRP A 573 -9.20 -7.15 15.42
C TRP A 573 -10.27 -7.03 14.34
N THR A 574 -10.08 -6.03 13.49
CA THR A 574 -10.87 -5.82 12.30
C THR A 574 -10.06 -6.27 11.07
N TRP A 575 -10.54 -6.02 9.86
CA TRP A 575 -9.80 -6.32 8.63
C TRP A 575 -8.40 -5.71 8.57
N ALA A 576 -8.21 -4.42 8.92
CA ALA A 576 -6.89 -3.75 8.85
C ALA A 576 -6.33 -3.25 10.19
N PHE A 577 -7.19 -3.00 11.19
CA PHE A 577 -6.81 -2.37 12.46
C PHE A 577 -7.51 -3.07 13.64
N ASN A 578 -7.93 -2.31 14.64
CA ASN A 578 -8.84 -2.74 15.68
C ASN A 578 -10.04 -1.80 15.82
N ILE A 579 -11.06 -2.25 16.54
CA ILE A 579 -12.36 -1.55 16.67
C ILE A 579 -12.16 -0.15 17.28
N SER A 580 -11.32 -0.01 18.31
CA SER A 580 -11.13 1.27 19.00
C SER A 580 -10.50 2.33 18.10
N TYR A 581 -9.45 1.99 17.35
CA TYR A 581 -8.76 2.90 16.45
C TYR A 581 -9.72 3.44 15.38
N GLU A 582 -10.43 2.52 14.72
CA GLU A 582 -11.41 2.87 13.70
C GLU A 582 -12.57 3.70 14.29
N THR A 583 -12.99 3.41 15.52
CA THR A 583 -14.06 4.15 16.22
C THR A 583 -13.64 5.57 16.61
N LEU A 584 -12.40 5.78 17.04
CA LEU A 584 -11.91 7.11 17.40
C LEU A 584 -11.80 8.01 16.17
N ILE A 585 -11.27 7.47 15.06
CA ILE A 585 -11.12 8.22 13.81
C ILE A 585 -12.48 8.55 13.19
N LYS A 586 -13.40 7.56 13.08
CA LYS A 586 -14.71 7.78 12.44
C LYS A 586 -15.59 8.80 13.13
N ASN A 587 -15.38 8.98 14.44
CA ASN A 587 -16.13 9.92 15.27
C ASN A 587 -15.38 11.22 15.54
N THR A 588 -14.33 11.53 14.76
CA THR A 588 -13.55 12.78 14.84
C THR A 588 -13.03 13.10 16.24
N GLN A 589 -12.58 12.09 16.98
CA GLN A 589 -12.17 12.25 18.38
C GLN A 589 -10.71 12.69 18.55
N VAL A 590 -9.90 12.64 17.49
CA VAL A 590 -8.42 12.64 17.59
C VAL A 590 -7.72 13.75 16.80
N GLY A 591 -8.46 14.69 16.18
CA GLY A 591 -7.85 15.77 15.40
C GLY A 591 -7.12 15.32 14.13
N PHE A 592 -7.62 14.25 13.50
CA PHE A 592 -7.03 13.56 12.35
C PHE A 592 -6.93 14.44 11.08
N LEU A 593 -5.78 14.38 10.39
CA LEU A 593 -5.58 14.96 9.06
C LEU A 593 -5.55 13.86 7.99
N ASN A 594 -6.52 13.90 7.08
CA ASN A 594 -6.56 13.00 5.93
C ASN A 594 -5.54 13.45 4.86
N CYS A 595 -4.57 12.61 4.57
CA CYS A 595 -3.51 12.84 3.58
C CYS A 595 -3.76 12.10 2.25
N ASN A 596 -4.97 11.60 2.02
CA ASN A 596 -5.30 10.96 0.75
C ASN A 596 -5.09 11.92 -0.45
N ASN A 597 -4.99 11.31 -1.62
CA ASN A 597 -4.81 11.92 -2.92
C ASN A 597 -5.83 13.03 -3.27
N GLU A 598 -7.02 13.02 -2.67
CA GLU A 598 -8.07 14.02 -2.95
C GLU A 598 -8.10 15.17 -1.92
N ALA A 599 -7.30 15.06 -0.85
CA ALA A 599 -7.33 15.96 0.29
C ALA A 599 -6.52 17.25 0.06
N MET A 600 -6.80 17.97 -1.03
CA MET A 600 -6.07 19.18 -1.46
C MET A 600 -5.97 20.27 -0.37
N ASN A 601 -6.96 20.36 0.53
CA ASN A 601 -6.95 21.34 1.62
C ASN A 601 -5.78 21.14 2.58
N THR A 602 -5.24 19.93 2.67
CA THR A 602 -4.06 19.64 3.49
C THR A 602 -2.78 20.24 2.93
N ALA A 603 -2.71 20.66 1.67
CA ALA A 603 -1.49 21.26 1.12
C ALA A 603 -1.16 22.63 1.75
N LYS A 604 -2.17 23.35 2.27
CA LYS A 604 -2.03 24.72 2.80
C LYS A 604 -1.34 24.73 4.17
N ILE A 605 -0.75 25.87 4.52
CA ILE A 605 -0.33 26.13 5.91
C ILE A 605 -1.60 26.20 6.76
N LEU A 606 -1.63 25.46 7.88
CA LEU A 606 -2.77 25.44 8.79
C LEU A 606 -2.53 26.42 9.94
N PRO A 607 -3.56 27.15 10.39
CA PRO A 607 -3.47 27.96 11.59
C PRO A 607 -3.09 27.11 12.82
N PRO A 608 -2.53 27.72 13.87
CA PRO A 608 -2.29 27.03 15.14
C PRO A 608 -3.57 26.39 15.70
N LYS A 609 -3.42 25.27 16.42
CA LYS A 609 -4.47 24.53 17.16
C LYS A 609 -5.58 23.91 16.30
N THR A 610 -5.40 23.78 14.98
CA THR A 610 -6.45 23.23 14.08
C THR A 610 -6.36 21.73 13.82
N HIS A 611 -5.35 21.03 14.35
CA HIS A 611 -5.19 19.57 14.18
C HIS A 611 -4.43 18.96 15.36
N GLY A 612 -4.36 17.62 15.38
CA GLY A 612 -3.76 16.85 16.47
C GLY A 612 -4.50 17.07 17.79
N SER A 613 -3.78 16.94 18.91
CA SER A 613 -4.37 17.02 20.26
C SER A 613 -5.12 18.31 20.55
N SER A 614 -4.71 19.46 20.01
CA SER A 614 -5.42 20.74 20.22
C SER A 614 -6.79 20.81 19.55
N ALA A 615 -7.01 20.03 18.49
CA ALA A 615 -8.31 19.94 17.81
C ALA A 615 -9.09 18.67 18.20
N ALA A 616 -8.55 17.84 19.09
CA ALA A 616 -9.11 16.54 19.44
C ALA A 616 -10.06 16.66 20.66
N PRO A 617 -11.37 16.38 20.51
CA PRO A 617 -12.28 16.34 21.66
C PRO A 617 -11.84 15.36 22.76
N LEU A 618 -11.18 14.26 22.38
CA LEU A 618 -10.67 13.29 23.35
C LEU A 618 -9.56 13.89 24.22
N ALA A 619 -8.71 14.76 23.68
CA ALA A 619 -7.64 15.40 24.47
C ALA A 619 -8.21 16.22 25.64
N ASP A 620 -9.29 16.98 25.39
CA ASP A 620 -9.96 17.75 26.45
C ASP A 620 -10.57 16.83 27.52
N LEU A 621 -11.13 15.69 27.13
CA LEU A 621 -11.65 14.69 28.09
C LEU A 621 -10.54 14.09 28.94
N LEU A 622 -9.38 13.78 28.35
CA LEU A 622 -8.22 13.23 29.07
C LEU A 622 -7.64 14.25 30.05
N ILE A 623 -7.60 15.54 29.69
CA ILE A 623 -7.08 16.61 30.56
C ILE A 623 -8.06 16.93 31.70
N THR A 624 -9.37 17.00 31.41
CA THR A 624 -10.40 17.33 32.40
C THR A 624 -10.81 16.14 33.29
N GLY A 625 -10.24 14.95 33.05
CA GLY A 625 -10.53 13.74 33.83
C GLY A 625 -11.91 13.12 33.54
N HIS A 626 -12.54 13.49 32.42
CA HIS A 626 -13.83 12.97 31.95
C HIS A 626 -14.94 12.94 33.04
N GLY A 627 -15.01 14.02 33.84
CA GLY A 627 -15.96 14.12 34.95
C GLY A 627 -15.70 13.13 36.09
N GLY A 628 -14.43 12.79 36.32
CA GLY A 628 -13.99 11.86 37.38
C GLY A 628 -14.06 10.37 36.99
N ARG A 629 -14.35 10.04 35.73
CA ARG A 629 -14.48 8.63 35.27
C ARG A 629 -13.15 7.93 35.01
N ILE A 630 -12.06 8.68 34.85
CA ILE A 630 -10.71 8.16 34.61
C ILE A 630 -9.73 8.58 35.72
N PRO A 631 -10.04 8.31 37.01
CA PRO A 631 -9.26 8.82 38.13
C PRO A 631 -7.83 8.24 38.19
N ASN A 632 -7.58 7.14 37.47
CA ASN A 632 -6.32 6.41 37.48
C ASN A 632 -5.47 6.63 36.21
N LEU A 633 -5.88 7.54 35.32
CA LEU A 633 -5.08 7.90 34.15
C LEU A 633 -3.85 8.68 34.61
N SER A 634 -2.68 8.08 34.46
CA SER A 634 -1.42 8.72 34.79
C SER A 634 -1.04 9.80 33.77
N GLN A 635 -0.18 10.73 34.18
CA GLN A 635 0.39 11.73 33.26
C GLN A 635 1.11 11.07 32.07
N GLN A 636 1.87 10.00 32.33
CA GLN A 636 2.56 9.24 31.29
C GLN A 636 1.58 8.69 30.24
N GLU A 637 0.48 8.07 30.67
CA GLU A 637 -0.54 7.54 29.75
C GLU A 637 -1.22 8.67 28.96
N ARG A 638 -1.54 9.79 29.62
CA ARG A 638 -2.13 10.96 28.95
C ARG A 638 -1.19 11.52 27.88
N ASP A 639 0.05 11.83 28.25
CA ASP A 639 1.02 12.48 27.37
C ASP A 639 1.36 11.58 26.16
N LEU A 640 1.40 10.25 26.34
CA LEU A 640 1.55 9.29 25.25
C LEU A 640 0.41 9.37 24.23
N VAL A 641 -0.84 9.47 24.70
CA VAL A 641 -2.00 9.59 23.81
C VAL A 641 -1.99 10.93 23.07
N LEU A 642 -1.61 12.02 23.74
CA LEU A 642 -1.49 13.33 23.09
C LEU A 642 -0.42 13.29 21.99
N ALA A 643 0.76 12.72 22.28
CA ALA A 643 1.82 12.54 21.30
C ALA A 643 1.38 11.67 20.11
N TRP A 644 0.59 10.62 20.35
CA TRP A 644 0.01 9.80 19.29
C TRP A 644 -0.93 10.58 18.36
N MET A 645 -1.83 11.40 18.92
CA MET A 645 -2.71 12.28 18.14
C MET A 645 -1.89 13.28 17.31
N ASP A 646 -0.87 13.87 17.93
CA ASP A 646 0.01 14.87 17.30
C ASP A 646 0.86 14.27 16.18
N GLY A 647 1.20 12.99 16.27
CA GLY A 647 1.85 12.22 15.19
C GLY A 647 0.92 11.85 14.03
N ASN A 648 -0.26 12.46 13.94
CA ASN A 648 -1.31 12.13 12.97
C ASN A 648 -1.77 10.66 13.01
N CYS A 649 -1.83 10.11 14.23
CA CYS A 649 -2.49 8.85 14.57
C CYS A 649 -1.92 7.59 13.89
N ASN A 650 -0.60 7.38 13.84
CA ASN A 650 -0.06 6.08 13.40
C ASN A 650 -0.66 4.90 14.22
N TYR A 651 -1.20 3.91 13.53
CA TYR A 651 -1.54 2.59 14.06
C TYR A 651 -0.29 1.74 14.29
N TYR A 652 0.52 1.53 13.23
CA TYR A 652 1.81 0.84 13.36
C TYR A 652 2.94 1.86 13.56
N GLY A 653 3.75 1.61 14.60
CA GLY A 653 4.92 2.43 14.90
C GLY A 653 6.15 2.09 14.05
N THR A 654 6.16 0.97 13.33
CA THR A 654 7.32 0.49 12.57
C THR A 654 6.96 0.07 11.14
N TRP A 655 8.00 -0.16 10.34
CA TRP A 655 7.88 -0.82 9.04
C TRP A 655 7.93 -2.35 9.15
N ASP A 656 7.57 -2.92 10.29
CA ASP A 656 7.46 -4.37 10.44
C ASP A 656 6.25 -4.88 9.65
N TRP A 657 6.37 -6.08 9.09
CA TRP A 657 5.33 -6.66 8.25
C TRP A 657 5.28 -8.18 8.37
N THR A 658 4.16 -8.79 7.99
CA THR A 658 4.00 -10.23 7.80
C THR A 658 3.57 -10.51 6.36
N GLU A 659 3.64 -11.77 5.92
CA GLU A 659 3.07 -12.17 4.63
C GLU A 659 1.58 -11.81 4.50
N ASN A 660 0.87 -11.77 5.63
CA ASN A 660 -0.56 -11.50 5.75
C ASN A 660 -0.81 -10.11 6.34
N ALA A 661 -0.84 -9.10 5.48
CA ALA A 661 -0.96 -7.70 5.90
C ALA A 661 -2.37 -7.31 6.43
N THR A 662 -3.41 -8.06 6.06
CA THR A 662 -4.82 -7.81 6.43
C THR A 662 -5.53 -9.10 6.78
N CYS A 663 -6.60 -9.01 7.55
CA CYS A 663 -7.39 -10.14 8.03
C CYS A 663 -8.59 -10.42 7.12
N GLN A 664 -8.39 -11.20 6.05
CA GLN A 664 -9.44 -11.44 5.06
C GLN A 664 -10.65 -12.21 5.60
N ALA A 665 -10.44 -13.04 6.63
CA ALA A 665 -11.46 -13.79 7.35
C ALA A 665 -12.59 -12.90 7.90
N VAL A 666 -12.30 -11.65 8.27
CA VAL A 666 -13.33 -10.71 8.74
C VAL A 666 -14.33 -10.38 7.63
N LEU A 667 -13.86 -10.18 6.40
CA LEU A 667 -14.75 -9.82 5.29
C LEU A 667 -15.62 -11.01 4.86
N SER A 668 -15.07 -12.23 4.84
CA SER A 668 -15.84 -13.45 4.55
C SER A 668 -16.86 -13.74 5.66
N ALA A 669 -16.48 -13.58 6.92
CA ALA A 669 -17.37 -13.71 8.07
C ALA A 669 -18.52 -12.70 8.02
N GLY A 670 -18.25 -11.44 7.68
CA GLY A 670 -19.30 -10.42 7.53
C GLY A 670 -20.37 -10.80 6.50
N GLN A 671 -19.99 -11.43 5.39
CA GLN A 671 -20.95 -11.94 4.39
C GLN A 671 -21.81 -13.09 4.95
N ARG A 672 -21.20 -14.05 5.64
CA ARG A 672 -21.90 -15.18 6.27
C ARG A 672 -22.85 -14.72 7.38
N LEU A 673 -22.38 -13.82 8.23
CA LEU A 673 -23.18 -13.22 9.30
C LEU A 673 -24.36 -12.42 8.75
N THR A 674 -24.20 -11.76 7.60
CA THR A 674 -25.31 -11.08 6.93
C THR A 674 -26.45 -12.03 6.57
N SER A 675 -26.13 -13.25 6.10
CA SER A 675 -27.13 -14.28 5.82
C SER A 675 -27.79 -14.81 7.11
N LEU A 676 -27.01 -15.07 8.16
CA LEU A 676 -27.56 -15.49 9.46
C LEU A 676 -28.43 -14.41 10.09
N MET A 677 -28.07 -13.14 9.90
CA MET A 677 -28.83 -12.00 10.38
C MET A 677 -30.21 -11.91 9.71
N GLN A 678 -30.33 -12.32 8.45
CA GLN A 678 -31.62 -12.45 7.77
C GLN A 678 -32.45 -13.59 8.38
N GLN A 679 -31.82 -14.73 8.67
CA GLN A 679 -32.49 -15.90 9.26
C GLN A 679 -33.01 -15.61 10.67
N ALA A 680 -32.25 -14.85 11.46
CA ALA A 680 -32.63 -14.39 12.80
C ALA A 680 -33.65 -13.22 12.80
N ASN A 681 -34.21 -12.85 11.64
CA ASN A 681 -35.14 -11.72 11.48
C ASN A 681 -34.61 -10.35 11.96
N CYS A 682 -33.30 -10.20 12.11
CA CYS A 682 -32.67 -8.95 12.51
C CYS A 682 -32.76 -7.87 11.40
N THR A 683 -33.14 -8.25 10.17
CA THR A 683 -33.36 -7.35 9.03
C THR A 683 -34.68 -6.60 9.07
N SER A 684 -35.57 -6.96 10.00
CA SER A 684 -36.73 -6.14 10.36
C SER A 684 -36.29 -4.73 10.80
N CYS A 685 -35.19 -4.65 11.57
CA CYS A 685 -34.65 -3.39 12.09
C CYS A 685 -33.41 -2.94 11.32
N HIS A 686 -32.51 -3.83 10.89
CA HIS A 686 -31.23 -3.45 10.29
C HIS A 686 -31.17 -3.71 8.78
N ALA A 687 -30.31 -2.98 8.07
CA ALA A 687 -29.98 -3.34 6.68
C ALA A 687 -29.25 -4.70 6.66
N PRO A 688 -29.42 -5.53 5.61
CA PRO A 688 -28.76 -6.83 5.50
C PRO A 688 -27.27 -6.65 5.15
N LYS A 689 -26.48 -6.13 6.09
CA LYS A 689 -25.04 -5.92 5.95
C LYS A 689 -24.37 -5.82 7.31
N VAL A 690 -23.47 -6.75 7.58
CA VAL A 690 -22.63 -6.74 8.78
C VAL A 690 -21.33 -5.98 8.50
N GLY A 691 -21.03 -5.00 9.36
CA GLY A 691 -19.82 -4.18 9.25
C GLY A 691 -18.57 -4.89 9.77
N ASN A 692 -17.41 -4.41 9.33
CA ASN A 692 -16.09 -4.83 9.80
C ASN A 692 -15.93 -4.69 11.34
N ASP A 693 -16.47 -3.60 11.90
CA ASP A 693 -16.41 -3.25 13.32
C ASP A 693 -17.50 -3.92 14.18
N TRP A 694 -18.26 -4.87 13.63
CA TRP A 694 -19.32 -5.58 14.36
C TRP A 694 -18.82 -6.87 15.03
N MET A 695 -17.65 -7.36 14.62
CA MET A 695 -17.03 -8.58 15.10
C MET A 695 -15.78 -8.23 15.90
N ASN A 696 -15.72 -8.72 17.13
CA ASN A 696 -14.53 -8.63 17.95
C ASN A 696 -13.80 -9.96 17.88
N LEU A 697 -12.79 -10.09 17.01
CA LEU A 697 -12.07 -11.37 16.90
C LEU A 697 -11.16 -11.66 18.09
N GLN A 698 -10.79 -10.66 18.88
CA GLN A 698 -9.96 -10.84 20.08
C GLN A 698 -10.77 -11.35 21.28
N GLN A 699 -12.06 -11.02 21.36
CA GLN A 699 -13.02 -11.49 22.35
C GLN A 699 -14.37 -11.71 21.63
N PRO A 700 -14.57 -12.87 20.97
CA PRO A 700 -15.74 -13.15 20.12
C PRO A 700 -17.09 -12.84 20.78
N GLU A 701 -17.21 -13.10 22.08
CA GLU A 701 -18.38 -12.82 22.91
C GLU A 701 -18.71 -11.34 23.02
N LEU A 702 -17.70 -10.45 22.93
CA LEU A 702 -17.90 -9.01 22.92
C LEU A 702 -18.36 -8.45 21.57
N SER A 703 -18.50 -9.29 20.55
CA SER A 703 -18.95 -8.86 19.22
C SER A 703 -20.32 -8.19 19.29
N ARG A 704 -20.40 -6.96 18.77
CA ARG A 704 -21.61 -6.14 18.80
C ARG A 704 -22.83 -6.85 18.20
N ILE A 705 -22.64 -7.64 17.15
CA ILE A 705 -23.72 -8.38 16.49
C ILE A 705 -24.40 -9.42 17.40
N LEU A 706 -23.65 -9.98 18.37
CA LEU A 706 -24.17 -10.98 19.30
C LEU A 706 -24.88 -10.32 20.50
N ARG A 707 -24.36 -9.17 20.92
CA ARG A 707 -24.77 -8.53 22.18
C ARG A 707 -25.93 -7.57 22.03
N ALA A 708 -26.03 -6.89 20.89
CA ALA A 708 -27.11 -5.95 20.63
C ALA A 708 -28.51 -6.60 20.65
N PRO A 709 -28.72 -7.82 20.09
CA PRO A 709 -30.01 -8.49 20.07
C PRO A 709 -30.32 -9.33 21.32
N LEU A 710 -29.40 -9.44 22.29
CA LEU A 710 -29.55 -10.19 23.53
C LEU A 710 -30.15 -9.30 24.64
N ALA A 711 -30.95 -9.90 25.54
CA ALA A 711 -31.52 -9.18 26.69
C ALA A 711 -30.44 -8.66 27.66
N GLU A 712 -30.61 -7.42 28.15
CA GLU A 712 -29.66 -6.76 29.09
C GLU A 712 -29.46 -7.54 30.41
N THR A 713 -30.39 -8.42 30.77
CA THR A 713 -30.33 -9.20 32.01
C THR A 713 -29.31 -10.34 31.99
N ASN A 714 -28.72 -10.66 30.83
CA ASN A 714 -27.86 -11.85 30.63
C ASN A 714 -26.34 -11.57 30.79
N GLU A 715 -25.92 -10.56 31.54
CA GLU A 715 -24.52 -10.10 31.74
C GLU A 715 -23.76 -9.63 30.47
N LEU A 716 -24.08 -10.16 29.28
CA LEU A 716 -23.45 -9.82 27.99
C LEU A 716 -24.35 -8.97 27.09
N GLY A 717 -25.67 -8.96 27.30
CA GLY A 717 -26.62 -8.28 26.44
C GLY A 717 -26.59 -6.76 26.61
N LEU A 718 -26.67 -6.03 25.49
CA LEU A 718 -26.67 -4.57 25.48
C LEU A 718 -28.07 -3.97 25.23
N GLY A 719 -29.04 -4.79 24.81
CA GLY A 719 -30.41 -4.35 24.52
C GLY A 719 -30.47 -3.12 23.61
N LEU A 720 -29.66 -3.07 22.54
CA LEU A 720 -29.55 -1.91 21.65
C LEU A 720 -30.55 -1.94 20.49
N CYS A 721 -31.07 -3.12 20.13
CA CYS A 721 -32.04 -3.27 19.06
C CYS A 721 -33.38 -2.62 19.45
N ARG A 722 -33.98 -1.88 18.51
CA ARG A 722 -35.23 -1.12 18.71
C ARG A 722 -36.19 -1.47 17.58
N ASP A 723 -37.50 -1.49 17.87
CA ASP A 723 -38.55 -1.80 16.89
C ASP A 723 -38.73 -0.65 15.87
N ARG A 724 -37.71 -0.44 15.05
CA ARG A 724 -37.65 0.54 13.95
C ARG A 724 -36.40 0.29 13.10
N LYS A 725 -36.36 0.93 11.93
CA LYS A 725 -35.18 0.89 11.07
C LYS A 725 -33.98 1.57 11.73
N ALA A 726 -32.89 0.83 11.89
CA ALA A 726 -31.60 1.32 12.34
C ALA A 726 -30.97 2.24 11.28
N ARG A 727 -30.18 3.21 11.73
CA ARG A 727 -29.44 4.10 10.83
C ARG A 727 -28.35 3.31 10.11
N ASP A 728 -28.13 3.60 8.84
CA ASP A 728 -27.09 2.95 8.05
C ASP A 728 -25.70 3.20 8.67
N VAL A 729 -24.95 2.12 8.85
CA VAL A 729 -23.54 2.16 9.25
C VAL A 729 -22.71 2.01 7.98
N LEU A 730 -21.86 3.00 7.72
CA LEU A 730 -20.88 2.90 6.64
C LEU A 730 -19.73 1.99 7.08
N PRO A 731 -19.34 0.97 6.29
CA PRO A 731 -18.14 0.20 6.58
C PRO A 731 -16.94 1.13 6.54
N LEU A 732 -16.07 1.01 7.55
CA LEU A 732 -14.90 1.88 7.69
C LEU A 732 -13.84 1.47 6.69
N VAL A 733 -13.41 0.22 6.73
CA VAL A 733 -12.26 -0.18 5.93
C VAL A 733 -12.66 -0.77 4.58
N VAL A 734 -12.77 0.13 3.60
CA VAL A 734 -12.73 -0.17 2.16
C VAL A 734 -12.11 1.04 1.45
N SER A 735 -11.40 0.82 0.34
CA SER A 735 -10.69 1.90 -0.39
C SER A 735 -11.58 3.07 -0.85
N ALA A 736 -12.90 2.84 -0.96
CA ALA A 736 -13.87 3.84 -1.37
C ALA A 736 -14.32 4.81 -0.25
N HIS A 737 -14.00 4.52 1.02
CA HIS A 737 -14.47 5.32 2.15
C HIS A 737 -13.31 6.09 2.79
N GLN A 738 -13.41 7.43 2.78
CA GLN A 738 -12.47 8.30 3.47
C GLN A 738 -12.96 8.59 4.90
N PRO A 739 -12.11 8.46 5.93
CA PRO A 739 -12.47 8.88 7.27
C PRO A 739 -12.72 10.41 7.31
N PRO A 740 -13.63 10.89 8.18
CA PRO A 740 -13.76 12.31 8.42
C PRO A 740 -12.46 12.86 9.04
N ASP A 741 -12.18 14.13 8.77
CA ASP A 741 -10.98 14.83 9.24
C ASP A 741 -11.35 16.20 9.80
N VAL A 742 -10.35 17.01 10.16
CA VAL A 742 -10.55 18.37 10.69
C VAL A 742 -11.25 19.33 9.71
N PHE A 743 -11.28 19.02 8.41
CA PHE A 743 -12.01 19.82 7.42
C PHE A 743 -13.45 19.33 7.20
N ASN A 744 -13.67 18.04 7.39
CA ASN A 744 -14.95 17.36 7.19
C ASN A 744 -15.46 16.73 8.49
N VAL A 745 -15.70 17.58 9.49
CA VAL A 745 -16.18 17.14 10.80
C VAL A 745 -17.58 16.51 10.66
N LYS A 746 -17.71 15.23 11.01
CA LYS A 746 -19.00 14.57 11.09
C LYS A 746 -19.63 14.79 12.46
N ARG A 747 -20.90 15.19 12.48
CA ARG A 747 -21.67 15.25 13.72
C ARG A 747 -21.86 13.83 14.25
N VAL A 748 -21.29 13.53 15.42
CA VAL A 748 -21.61 12.32 16.17
C VAL A 748 -23.04 12.45 16.66
N LEU A 749 -23.91 11.56 16.20
CA LEU A 749 -25.28 11.50 16.69
C LEU A 749 -25.31 10.64 17.95
N PRO A 750 -26.02 11.05 19.01
CA PRO A 750 -26.15 10.22 20.19
C PRO A 750 -26.84 8.90 19.83
N PRO A 751 -26.55 7.82 20.59
CA PRO A 751 -27.31 6.58 20.50
C PRO A 751 -28.80 6.88 20.59
N ASP A 752 -29.55 6.38 19.62
CA ASP A 752 -30.98 6.65 19.53
C ASP A 752 -31.75 5.53 20.22
N SER A 753 -32.09 5.79 21.49
CA SER A 753 -32.77 4.86 22.38
C SER A 753 -34.27 4.79 22.20
N SER A 754 -34.86 5.56 21.26
CA SER A 754 -36.30 5.59 21.01
C SER A 754 -36.82 4.29 20.40
N GLY A 755 -38.08 3.96 20.73
CA GLY A 755 -38.75 2.72 20.33
C GLY A 755 -38.67 1.63 21.41
N GLU A 756 -39.50 0.60 21.26
CA GLU A 756 -39.47 -0.57 22.13
C GLU A 756 -38.23 -1.42 21.89
N LYS A 757 -37.68 -2.04 22.96
CA LYS A 757 -36.52 -2.92 22.82
C LYS A 757 -36.93 -4.19 22.08
N VAL A 758 -36.12 -4.60 21.12
CA VAL A 758 -36.28 -5.89 20.43
C VAL A 758 -35.18 -6.82 20.90
N VAL A 759 -35.57 -7.95 21.46
CA VAL A 759 -34.67 -9.04 21.84
C VAL A 759 -34.84 -10.14 20.78
N SER A 760 -33.82 -10.36 19.97
CA SER A 760 -33.83 -11.44 18.96
C SER A 760 -33.33 -12.77 19.51
N PHE A 761 -32.52 -12.73 20.59
CA PHE A 761 -31.98 -13.92 21.24
C PHE A 761 -32.31 -13.90 22.72
N GLU A 762 -32.99 -14.94 23.23
CA GLU A 762 -33.35 -15.02 24.64
C GLU A 762 -32.13 -15.29 25.54
N SER A 763 -31.15 -16.05 25.03
CA SER A 763 -29.91 -16.39 25.73
C SER A 763 -28.80 -16.73 24.74
N VAL A 764 -27.60 -16.99 25.26
CA VAL A 764 -26.46 -17.47 24.46
C VAL A 764 -26.65 -18.90 23.91
N ALA A 765 -27.69 -19.61 24.34
CA ALA A 765 -28.05 -20.95 23.86
C ALA A 765 -29.02 -20.93 22.66
N ASP A 766 -29.43 -19.75 22.18
CA ASP A 766 -30.25 -19.63 20.96
C ASP A 766 -29.49 -20.17 19.73
N GLU A 767 -30.15 -20.95 18.88
CA GLU A 767 -29.51 -21.59 17.72
C GLU A 767 -28.90 -20.58 16.74
N ASN A 768 -29.55 -19.43 16.54
CA ASN A 768 -29.02 -18.38 15.66
C ASN A 768 -27.84 -17.66 16.32
N TYR A 769 -27.90 -17.44 17.64
CA TYR A 769 -26.78 -16.89 18.39
C TYR A 769 -25.55 -17.80 18.27
N GLU A 770 -25.71 -19.10 18.53
CA GLU A 770 -24.61 -20.07 18.44
C GLU A 770 -24.06 -20.16 17.01
N ALA A 771 -24.91 -20.11 15.99
CA ALA A 771 -24.50 -20.09 14.60
C ALA A 771 -23.65 -18.85 14.27
N MET A 772 -24.06 -17.66 14.70
CA MET A 772 -23.28 -16.43 14.51
C MET A 772 -21.98 -16.47 15.30
N PHE A 773 -22.01 -16.92 16.56
CA PHE A 773 -20.82 -17.03 17.40
C PHE A 773 -19.79 -17.99 16.80
N ARG A 774 -20.24 -19.11 16.24
CA ARG A 774 -19.40 -20.06 15.51
C ARG A 774 -18.70 -19.42 14.32
N VAL A 775 -19.40 -18.61 13.52
CA VAL A 775 -18.80 -17.88 12.39
C VAL A 775 -17.67 -16.95 12.84
N ILE A 776 -17.88 -16.22 13.95
CA ILE A 776 -16.88 -15.28 14.48
C ILE A 776 -15.67 -16.05 15.01
N ARG A 777 -15.89 -17.18 15.68
CA ARG A 777 -14.81 -18.05 16.16
C ARG A 777 -14.00 -18.68 15.04
N GLU A 778 -14.66 -19.19 13.99
CA GLU A 778 -13.97 -19.68 12.80
C GLU A 778 -13.12 -18.57 12.16
N ALA A 779 -13.66 -17.35 12.05
CA ALA A 779 -12.93 -16.22 11.51
C ALA A 779 -11.70 -15.86 12.36
N ARG A 780 -11.83 -15.88 13.70
CA ARG A 780 -10.69 -15.73 14.62
C ARG A 780 -9.62 -16.79 14.35
N THR A 781 -10.01 -18.06 14.26
CA THR A 781 -9.08 -19.17 14.02
C THR A 781 -8.34 -19.00 12.70
N GLU A 782 -9.05 -18.65 11.62
CA GLU A 782 -8.45 -18.37 10.31
C GLU A 782 -7.47 -17.19 10.35
N SER A 783 -7.80 -16.16 11.13
CA SER A 783 -6.97 -14.96 11.33
C SER A 783 -5.70 -15.26 12.12
N LEU A 784 -5.80 -16.07 13.16
CA LEU A 784 -4.64 -16.49 13.97
C LEU A 784 -3.73 -17.47 13.22
N ALA A 785 -4.27 -18.21 12.23
CA ALA A 785 -3.47 -19.00 11.31
C ALA A 785 -2.70 -18.13 10.29
N ASN A 786 -3.21 -16.93 9.99
CA ASN A 786 -2.62 -15.97 9.06
C ASN A 786 -2.47 -14.58 9.70
N PRO A 787 -1.67 -14.45 10.76
CA PRO A 787 -1.68 -13.28 11.63
C PRO A 787 -1.06 -12.04 10.96
N ARG A 788 -1.64 -10.87 11.25
CA ARG A 788 -1.00 -9.56 11.05
C ARG A 788 0.07 -9.32 12.11
N VAL A 789 0.88 -8.27 11.92
CA VAL A 789 1.94 -7.86 12.87
C VAL A 789 1.43 -7.67 14.30
N ASP A 790 0.22 -7.13 14.49
CA ASP A 790 -0.39 -6.87 15.81
C ASP A 790 -1.08 -8.09 16.44
N MET A 791 -1.02 -9.26 15.79
CA MET A 791 -1.64 -10.48 16.28
C MET A 791 -0.62 -11.40 16.97
N PRO A 792 -1.04 -12.21 17.96
CA PRO A 792 -0.16 -13.11 18.68
C PRO A 792 0.58 -14.09 17.76
N SER A 793 1.84 -14.38 18.09
CA SER A 793 2.70 -15.33 17.37
C SER A 793 2.90 -15.02 15.88
N ALA A 794 2.67 -13.77 15.46
CA ALA A 794 2.92 -13.33 14.11
C ALA A 794 4.40 -13.52 13.72
N PRO A 795 4.71 -14.16 12.58
CA PRO A 795 6.07 -14.27 12.08
C PRO A 795 6.48 -12.94 11.43
N ALA A 796 6.61 -11.90 12.24
CA ALA A 796 6.94 -10.56 11.77
C ALA A 796 8.37 -10.51 11.22
N ILE A 797 8.51 -9.85 10.08
CA ILE A 797 9.80 -9.50 9.47
C ILE A 797 10.07 -8.04 9.84
N ALA A 798 11.27 -7.79 10.36
CA ALA A 798 11.69 -6.45 10.73
C ALA A 798 11.66 -5.50 9.54
N GLY A 799 11.05 -4.35 9.74
CA GLY A 799 11.13 -3.23 8.83
C GLY A 799 12.53 -2.64 8.77
N MET A 800 12.92 -2.18 7.59
CA MET A 800 14.20 -1.51 7.41
C MET A 800 13.99 -0.06 7.01
N ILE A 801 14.83 0.80 7.55
CA ILE A 801 14.85 2.23 7.26
C ILE A 801 16.16 2.64 6.58
N ARG A 802 16.07 3.61 5.66
CA ARG A 802 17.24 4.20 5.01
C ARG A 802 18.04 5.01 6.02
N ARG A 803 19.36 4.93 5.93
CA ARG A 803 20.30 5.66 6.81
C ARG A 803 21.37 6.34 5.95
N ILE A 804 21.64 7.62 6.24
CA ILE A 804 22.73 8.39 5.63
C ILE A 804 23.97 8.33 6.49
N GLU A 805 23.79 8.60 7.78
CA GLU A 805 24.86 8.55 8.77
C GLU A 805 24.83 7.20 9.52
N PRO A 806 25.99 6.62 9.84
CA PRO A 806 26.08 5.40 10.65
C PRO A 806 25.36 5.55 12.00
N MET A 807 24.73 4.46 12.45
CA MET A 807 24.23 4.39 13.82
C MET A 807 25.39 4.21 14.79
N MET A 808 25.25 4.77 16.00
CA MET A 808 26.17 4.47 17.10
C MET A 808 25.48 3.57 18.11
N ILE A 809 26.26 2.66 18.70
CA ILE A 809 25.78 1.87 19.84
C ILE A 809 25.60 2.82 21.04
N PRO A 810 24.44 2.81 21.72
CA PRO A 810 24.20 3.66 22.87
C PRO A 810 25.20 3.36 23.99
N ALA A 811 25.68 4.40 24.66
CA ALA A 811 26.63 4.26 25.76
C ALA A 811 26.05 3.45 26.93
N LYS A 812 24.74 3.58 27.16
CA LYS A 812 23.97 2.74 28.08
C LYS A 812 23.24 1.68 27.28
N LEU A 813 23.61 0.41 27.47
CA LEU A 813 22.96 -0.69 26.78
C LEU A 813 21.55 -0.93 27.35
N PRO A 814 20.59 -1.31 26.49
CA PRO A 814 19.23 -1.61 26.93
C PRO A 814 19.22 -2.87 27.80
N ALA A 815 18.37 -2.88 28.82
CA ALA A 815 18.16 -4.06 29.64
C ALA A 815 17.44 -5.14 28.82
N LEU A 816 17.97 -6.36 28.83
CA LEU A 816 17.24 -7.53 28.34
C LEU A 816 16.24 -7.97 29.41
N ILE A 817 14.97 -8.04 29.06
CA ILE A 817 13.89 -8.53 29.91
C ILE A 817 13.48 -9.90 29.40
N ALA A 818 13.47 -10.89 30.28
CA ALA A 818 12.95 -12.22 29.98
C ALA A 818 11.71 -12.46 30.85
N GLN A 819 10.64 -12.99 30.26
CA GLN A 819 9.40 -13.33 30.94
C GLN A 819 8.94 -14.73 30.50
N THR A 820 8.34 -15.46 31.44
CA THR A 820 7.71 -16.75 31.16
C THR A 820 6.21 -16.50 31.04
N GLU A 821 5.62 -16.87 29.90
CA GLU A 821 4.17 -16.86 29.72
C GLU A 821 3.51 -18.03 30.48
N SER A 822 2.19 -17.98 30.62
CA SER A 822 1.42 -18.98 31.38
C SER A 822 1.54 -20.42 30.84
N ASP A 823 1.89 -20.59 29.56
CA ASP A 823 2.16 -21.88 28.92
C ASP A 823 3.64 -22.29 28.93
N GLY A 824 4.48 -21.57 29.69
CA GLY A 824 5.90 -21.83 29.83
C GLY A 824 6.76 -21.35 28.65
N LEU A 825 6.20 -20.55 27.73
CA LEU A 825 6.94 -19.91 26.64
C LEU A 825 7.79 -18.75 27.16
N ILE A 826 8.99 -18.54 26.59
CA ILE A 826 9.86 -17.45 27.01
C ILE A 826 9.78 -16.30 26.02
N THR A 827 9.37 -15.13 26.49
CA THR A 827 9.43 -13.88 25.73
C THR A 827 10.58 -13.03 26.21
N LEU A 828 11.36 -12.54 25.26
CA LEU A 828 12.46 -11.62 25.45
C LEU A 828 12.07 -10.28 24.84
N ASN A 829 12.25 -9.21 25.60
CA ASN A 829 11.99 -7.85 25.15
C ASN A 829 13.14 -6.95 25.63
N TRP A 830 13.39 -5.85 24.94
CA TRP A 830 14.38 -4.86 25.36
C TRP A 830 13.91 -3.45 25.01
N GLU A 831 14.68 -2.47 25.47
CA GLU A 831 14.35 -1.05 25.29
C GLU A 831 14.16 -0.70 23.81
N ARG A 832 13.03 -0.05 23.58
CA ARG A 832 12.52 0.35 22.29
C ARG A 832 12.45 1.89 22.31
N SER A 833 13.50 2.56 21.82
CA SER A 833 13.73 3.99 22.03
C SER A 833 14.38 4.65 20.81
N ALA A 834 14.44 5.99 20.79
CA ALA A 834 15.07 6.76 19.72
C ALA A 834 16.58 6.43 19.54
N GLU A 835 17.24 5.91 20.58
CA GLU A 835 18.65 5.51 20.51
C GLU A 835 18.87 4.10 19.92
N THR A 836 17.86 3.23 20.00
CA THR A 836 17.96 1.83 19.57
C THR A 836 17.29 1.55 18.22
N ILE A 837 16.41 2.44 17.75
CA ILE A 837 15.76 2.31 16.44
C ILE A 837 16.77 2.36 15.28
N GLY A 838 16.71 1.35 14.42
CA GLY A 838 17.62 1.19 13.29
C GLY A 838 18.90 0.40 13.61
N LEU A 839 19.05 -0.13 14.84
CA LEU A 839 20.05 -1.15 15.18
C LEU A 839 19.54 -2.56 14.84
N THR A 840 20.48 -3.49 14.70
CA THR A 840 20.20 -4.93 14.65
C THR A 840 20.63 -5.58 15.96
N PHE A 841 19.96 -6.65 16.36
CA PHE A 841 20.18 -7.33 17.63
C PHE A 841 20.47 -8.81 17.41
N GLU A 842 21.47 -9.34 18.11
CA GLU A 842 21.65 -10.79 18.24
C GLU A 842 21.17 -11.26 19.61
N ILE A 843 20.38 -12.32 19.59
CA ILE A 843 19.96 -13.03 20.80
C ILE A 843 20.76 -14.32 20.91
N HIS A 844 21.31 -14.57 22.09
CA HIS A 844 22.01 -15.80 22.41
C HIS A 844 21.47 -16.46 23.69
N ARG A 845 21.58 -17.79 23.76
CA ARG A 845 21.20 -18.59 24.93
C ARG A 845 22.27 -19.60 25.32
N SER A 846 22.41 -19.85 26.62
CA SER A 846 23.19 -20.97 27.17
C SER A 846 22.68 -21.37 28.55
N THR A 847 22.94 -22.63 28.94
CA THR A 847 22.79 -23.10 30.32
C THR A 847 23.96 -22.67 31.22
N LYS A 848 25.04 -22.13 30.64
CA LYS A 848 26.19 -21.59 31.40
C LYS A 848 26.02 -20.09 31.61
N SER A 849 26.15 -19.65 32.86
CA SER A 849 26.21 -18.22 33.17
C SER A 849 27.42 -17.57 32.50
N ASN A 850 27.29 -16.30 32.12
CA ASN A 850 28.36 -15.48 31.52
C ASN A 850 29.04 -16.07 30.27
N PHE A 851 28.38 -16.97 29.55
CA PHE A 851 28.90 -17.55 28.31
C PHE A 851 29.29 -16.47 27.27
N LYS A 852 30.32 -16.73 26.47
CA LYS A 852 30.72 -15.84 25.37
C LYS A 852 29.78 -16.03 24.17
N PRO A 853 29.09 -14.98 23.69
CA PRO A 853 28.29 -15.06 22.48
C PRO A 853 29.10 -15.58 21.28
N SER A 854 28.54 -16.54 20.58
CA SER A 854 29.13 -17.20 19.40
C SER A 854 28.03 -17.77 18.51
N ILE A 855 28.38 -18.19 17.30
CA ILE A 855 27.46 -18.84 16.35
C ILE A 855 26.72 -20.05 16.97
N LYS A 856 27.36 -20.80 17.88
CA LYS A 856 26.76 -21.97 18.55
C LYS A 856 25.70 -21.62 19.59
N THR A 857 25.72 -20.39 20.08
CA THR A 857 24.80 -19.89 21.11
C THR A 857 23.76 -18.93 20.54
N LYS A 858 23.92 -18.53 19.27
CA LYS A 858 23.06 -17.56 18.60
C LYS A 858 21.72 -18.23 18.28
N LEU A 859 20.64 -17.62 18.73
CA LEU A 859 19.28 -18.03 18.40
C LEU A 859 18.78 -17.30 17.15
N LEU A 860 19.01 -15.99 17.07
CA LEU A 860 18.48 -15.12 16.03
C LEU A 860 19.34 -13.86 15.87
N GLU A 861 19.33 -13.29 14.67
CA GLU A 861 19.66 -11.89 14.39
C GLU A 861 18.41 -11.20 13.86
N THR A 862 18.02 -10.06 14.43
CA THR A 862 16.76 -9.40 14.09
C THR A 862 16.82 -7.89 14.32
N GLY A 863 16.05 -7.12 13.55
CA GLY A 863 15.78 -5.70 13.81
C GLY A 863 14.56 -5.46 14.71
N LEU A 864 13.83 -6.53 15.09
CA LEU A 864 12.70 -6.43 16.02
C LEU A 864 13.17 -6.13 17.44
N PHE A 865 12.25 -5.68 18.30
CA PHE A 865 12.51 -5.36 19.71
C PHE A 865 12.05 -6.45 20.69
N HIS A 866 11.62 -7.58 20.13
CA HIS A 866 11.15 -8.73 20.88
C HIS A 866 11.58 -10.02 20.20
N PHE A 867 11.66 -11.09 20.98
CA PHE A 867 11.88 -12.44 20.49
C PHE A 867 11.18 -13.44 21.38
N THR A 868 10.55 -14.45 20.78
CA THR A 868 9.89 -15.53 21.50
C THR A 868 10.69 -16.80 21.32
N ASP A 869 11.26 -17.32 22.42
CA ASP A 869 12.06 -18.54 22.41
C ASP A 869 11.17 -19.77 22.67
N THR A 870 10.75 -20.41 21.60
CA THR A 870 9.97 -21.66 21.63
C THR A 870 10.82 -22.90 21.94
N THR A 871 12.15 -22.78 21.91
CA THR A 871 13.10 -23.90 21.97
C THR A 871 13.85 -24.00 23.30
N ALA A 872 13.49 -23.17 24.28
CA ALA A 872 14.13 -23.14 25.59
C ALA A 872 13.92 -24.48 26.32
N GLU A 873 14.97 -25.06 26.87
CA GLU A 873 14.86 -26.29 27.69
C GLU A 873 14.48 -25.92 29.14
N PRO A 874 13.73 -26.78 29.86
CA PRO A 874 13.47 -26.58 31.28
C PRO A 874 14.73 -26.36 32.13
N GLY A 875 14.59 -25.58 33.19
CA GLY A 875 15.67 -25.21 34.10
C GLY A 875 16.17 -23.78 33.89
N LEU A 876 17.27 -23.45 34.57
CA LEU A 876 17.85 -22.11 34.52
C LEU A 876 18.51 -21.87 33.15
N GLN A 877 17.99 -20.90 32.40
CA GLN A 877 18.54 -20.46 31.13
C GLN A 877 19.13 -19.05 31.26
N HIS A 878 20.26 -18.82 30.58
CA HIS A 878 20.92 -17.52 30.52
C HIS A 878 20.83 -16.96 29.09
N TYR A 879 20.35 -15.73 28.96
CA TYR A 879 20.25 -15.02 27.70
C TYR A 879 21.26 -13.87 27.61
N ALA A 880 21.69 -13.56 26.40
CA ALA A 880 22.53 -12.42 26.09
C ALA A 880 22.01 -11.70 24.83
N LEU A 881 21.87 -10.38 24.92
CA LEU A 881 21.51 -9.47 23.84
C LEU A 881 22.77 -8.69 23.42
N VAL A 882 23.12 -8.73 22.14
CA VAL A 882 24.23 -7.97 21.55
C VAL A 882 23.66 -6.99 20.52
N LEU A 883 24.00 -5.71 20.65
CA LEU A 883 23.62 -4.67 19.70
C LEU A 883 24.65 -4.59 18.59
N LEU A 884 24.17 -4.45 17.36
CA LEU A 884 24.97 -4.32 16.15
C LEU A 884 24.70 -2.97 15.51
N ALA A 885 25.77 -2.23 15.22
CA ALA A 885 25.75 -1.01 14.43
C ALA A 885 26.80 -1.13 13.31
N ASP A 886 26.36 -1.48 12.10
CA ASP A 886 27.18 -1.67 10.91
C ASP A 886 28.30 -2.72 11.03
N SER A 887 29.50 -2.36 11.53
CA SER A 887 30.58 -3.31 11.87
C SER A 887 30.82 -3.45 13.37
N ASP A 888 30.25 -2.56 14.16
CA ASP A 888 30.46 -2.49 15.60
C ASP A 888 29.50 -3.43 16.32
N ARG A 889 30.00 -3.99 17.44
CA ARG A 889 29.26 -4.93 18.28
C ARG A 889 29.40 -4.53 19.74
N SER A 890 28.29 -4.48 20.46
CA SER A 890 28.31 -4.14 21.89
C SER A 890 28.81 -5.30 22.75
N PRO A 891 29.24 -5.04 24.00
CA PRO A 891 29.18 -6.04 25.05
C PRO A 891 27.75 -6.59 25.23
N PRO A 892 27.56 -7.82 25.72
CA PRO A 892 26.22 -8.39 25.90
C PRO A 892 25.49 -7.83 27.12
N SER A 893 24.24 -7.41 26.94
CA SER A 893 23.25 -7.24 28.01
C SER A 893 22.67 -8.61 28.37
N ARG A 894 22.46 -8.93 29.65
CA ARG A 894 22.15 -10.31 30.09
C ARG A 894 20.92 -10.37 30.98
N ASN A 895 20.19 -11.46 30.87
CA ASN A 895 19.11 -11.85 31.78
C ASN A 895 19.15 -13.36 32.00
N SER A 896 18.61 -13.85 33.11
CA SER A 896 18.50 -15.28 33.40
C SER A 896 17.11 -15.57 33.92
N ILE A 897 16.51 -16.64 33.42
CA ILE A 897 15.15 -17.01 33.77
C ILE A 897 15.06 -18.51 33.99
N VAL A 898 14.25 -18.91 34.96
CA VAL A 898 13.92 -20.32 35.20
C VAL A 898 12.80 -20.70 34.25
N VAL A 899 13.11 -21.54 33.28
CA VAL A 899 12.12 -22.13 32.38
C VAL A 899 11.43 -23.27 33.13
N PRO A 900 10.10 -23.23 33.28
CA PRO A 900 9.39 -24.27 34.00
C PRO A 900 9.57 -25.63 33.30
N PRO A 901 9.50 -26.74 34.05
CA PRO A 901 9.28 -28.06 33.48
C PRO A 901 8.11 -28.01 32.53
N ILE A 902 8.22 -28.78 31.46
CA ILE A 902 7.11 -28.98 30.53
C ILE A 902 6.01 -29.71 31.31
N GLU A 903 4.93 -29.02 31.69
CA GLU A 903 3.72 -29.69 32.14
C GLU A 903 3.08 -30.39 30.93
N SER A 904 2.61 -31.62 31.17
CA SER A 904 1.79 -32.35 30.21
C SER A 904 0.51 -31.55 29.98
N LEU A 905 0.33 -30.99 28.78
CA LEU A 905 -0.93 -30.39 28.38
C LEU A 905 -2.05 -31.45 28.45
N ALA A 906 -3.26 -31.05 28.82
CA ALA A 906 -4.40 -31.97 28.82
C ALA A 906 -4.70 -32.44 27.39
N SER A 907 -5.02 -33.73 27.24
CA SER A 907 -5.48 -34.26 25.96
C SER A 907 -6.83 -33.64 25.58
N PRO A 908 -7.14 -33.53 24.26
CA PRO A 908 -8.42 -32.99 23.81
C PRO A 908 -9.61 -33.77 24.40
N GLU A 909 -10.53 -33.05 25.03
CA GLU A 909 -11.73 -33.63 25.63
C GLU A 909 -12.93 -33.62 24.66
N GLY A 910 -13.88 -34.53 24.88
CA GLY A 910 -15.15 -34.53 24.15
C GLY A 910 -15.03 -34.85 22.66
N LEU A 911 -14.08 -35.70 22.28
CA LEU A 911 -13.92 -36.16 20.90
C LEU A 911 -15.23 -36.77 20.37
N LYS A 912 -15.67 -36.27 19.23
CA LYS A 912 -16.82 -36.72 18.45
C LYS A 912 -16.39 -36.90 17.01
N VAL A 913 -16.82 -37.99 16.38
CA VAL A 913 -16.63 -38.18 14.94
C VAL A 913 -17.99 -38.41 14.32
N THR A 914 -18.30 -37.63 13.29
CA THR A 914 -19.56 -37.73 12.54
C THR A 914 -19.24 -38.19 11.13
N ALA A 915 -19.80 -39.31 10.71
CA ALA A 915 -19.68 -39.77 9.34
C ALA A 915 -20.63 -38.97 8.42
N GLU A 916 -20.05 -38.30 7.43
CA GLU A 916 -20.73 -37.69 6.30
C GLU A 916 -20.49 -38.52 5.03
N GLN A 917 -21.16 -38.16 3.94
CA GLN A 917 -20.97 -38.85 2.67
C GLN A 917 -19.59 -38.52 2.09
N GLY A 918 -18.68 -39.51 2.09
CA GLY A 918 -17.31 -39.36 1.59
C GLY A 918 -16.34 -38.60 2.50
N ALA A 919 -16.73 -38.34 3.76
CA ALA A 919 -15.89 -37.65 4.74
C ALA A 919 -16.28 -38.03 6.18
N ASN A 920 -15.33 -37.96 7.11
CA ASN A 920 -15.57 -38.05 8.54
C ASN A 920 -15.17 -36.72 9.19
N ILE A 921 -16.11 -36.07 9.88
CA ILE A 921 -15.83 -34.84 10.64
C ILE A 921 -15.42 -35.24 12.06
N VAL A 922 -14.16 -35.01 12.39
CA VAL A 922 -13.57 -35.20 13.71
C VAL A 922 -13.63 -33.87 14.45
N ALA A 923 -14.29 -33.80 15.61
CA ALA A 923 -14.45 -32.57 16.38
C ALA A 923 -14.27 -32.83 17.88
N TRP A 924 -13.79 -31.85 18.63
CA TRP A 924 -13.59 -31.94 20.08
C TRP A 924 -13.99 -30.64 20.76
N ASN A 925 -14.02 -30.65 22.09
CA ASN A 925 -14.31 -29.45 22.87
C ASN A 925 -13.23 -28.40 22.59
N GLU A 926 -13.65 -27.14 22.43
CA GLU A 926 -12.70 -26.05 22.28
C GLU A 926 -11.87 -25.90 23.57
N PRO A 927 -10.54 -25.75 23.47
CA PRO A 927 -9.74 -25.45 24.65
C PRO A 927 -9.98 -24.03 25.12
N LYS A 928 -9.79 -23.82 26.42
CA LYS A 928 -9.75 -22.47 27.01
C LYS A 928 -8.57 -21.64 26.50
N ASP A 929 -7.49 -22.30 26.08
CA ASP A 929 -6.32 -21.66 25.47
C ASP A 929 -6.40 -21.74 23.94
N GLY A 930 -6.69 -20.59 23.32
CA GLY A 930 -6.83 -20.45 21.87
C GLY A 930 -5.51 -20.49 21.09
N HIS A 931 -4.38 -20.75 21.73
CA HIS A 931 -3.07 -20.91 21.09
C HIS A 931 -2.68 -22.37 20.83
N LEU A 932 -3.47 -23.31 21.33
CA LEU A 932 -3.22 -24.73 21.19
C LEU A 932 -3.51 -25.19 19.77
N ARG A 933 -2.57 -25.94 19.19
CA ARG A 933 -2.72 -26.55 17.86
C ARG A 933 -3.03 -28.04 18.03
N PHE A 934 -3.51 -28.70 16.98
CA PHE A 934 -3.92 -30.10 17.07
C PHE A 934 -3.34 -30.96 15.96
N ASN A 935 -3.03 -32.21 16.29
CA ASN A 935 -2.78 -33.26 15.31
C ASN A 935 -3.87 -34.31 15.38
N ILE A 936 -4.22 -34.82 14.20
CA ILE A 936 -5.22 -35.87 14.05
C ILE A 936 -4.51 -37.12 13.59
N TYR A 937 -4.86 -38.22 14.23
CA TYR A 937 -4.36 -39.54 13.88
C TYR A 937 -5.51 -40.46 13.53
N ARG A 938 -5.32 -41.26 12.49
CA ARG A 938 -6.27 -42.24 11.98
C ARG A 938 -5.64 -43.62 11.89
N SER A 939 -6.41 -44.66 12.19
CA SER A 939 -6.07 -46.06 11.89
C SER A 939 -7.27 -46.77 11.26
N PRO A 940 -7.07 -47.83 10.46
CA PRO A 940 -8.15 -48.76 10.13
C PRO A 940 -8.78 -49.32 11.42
N GLY A 941 -10.10 -49.54 11.44
CA GLY A 941 -10.82 -49.96 12.65
C GLY A 941 -10.23 -51.21 13.31
N GLY A 942 -9.94 -51.12 14.60
CA GLY A 942 -9.36 -52.20 15.39
C GLY A 942 -7.83 -52.36 15.24
N SER A 943 -7.17 -51.47 14.51
CA SER A 943 -5.71 -51.43 14.37
C SER A 943 -5.09 -50.42 15.36
N ASN A 944 -3.91 -50.75 15.88
CA ASN A 944 -3.11 -49.83 16.71
C ASN A 944 -2.12 -48.99 15.87
N ALA A 945 -2.12 -49.14 14.55
CA ALA A 945 -1.21 -48.43 13.65
C ALA A 945 -1.80 -47.07 13.23
N PHE A 946 -1.71 -46.08 14.12
CA PHE A 946 -2.19 -44.73 13.88
C PHE A 946 -1.22 -43.94 12.99
N ALA A 947 -1.70 -43.43 11.86
CA ALA A 947 -0.99 -42.50 11.00
C ALA A 947 -1.54 -41.08 11.19
N LYS A 948 -0.64 -40.09 11.19
CA LYS A 948 -1.03 -38.68 11.21
C LYS A 948 -1.70 -38.31 9.89
N VAL A 949 -2.86 -37.64 9.92
CA VAL A 949 -3.62 -37.29 8.71
C VAL A 949 -3.52 -35.83 8.31
N ASN A 950 -3.22 -34.92 9.25
CA ASN A 950 -2.92 -33.52 8.94
C ASN A 950 -1.42 -33.33 8.67
N SER A 951 -1.07 -32.47 7.71
CA SER A 951 0.33 -32.15 7.39
C SER A 951 0.99 -31.36 8.52
N GLU A 952 0.31 -30.30 9.00
CA GLU A 952 0.80 -29.40 10.05
C GLU A 952 -0.24 -29.24 11.17
N PRO A 953 0.20 -29.05 12.43
CA PRO A 953 -0.73 -28.74 13.53
C PRO A 953 -1.49 -27.44 13.27
N PHE A 954 -2.81 -27.44 13.49
CA PHE A 954 -3.70 -26.31 13.20
C PHE A 954 -4.54 -25.91 14.44
N LEU A 955 -5.08 -24.68 14.45
CA LEU A 955 -5.78 -24.11 15.62
C LEU A 955 -7.26 -24.50 15.76
N SER A 956 -7.89 -25.03 14.69
CA SER A 956 -9.32 -25.37 14.70
C SER A 956 -9.61 -26.56 15.62
N ASN A 957 -10.75 -26.56 16.31
CA ASN A 957 -11.22 -27.69 17.14
C ASN A 957 -12.01 -28.75 16.34
N SER A 958 -11.95 -28.70 15.01
CA SER A 958 -12.51 -29.70 14.12
C SER A 958 -11.63 -29.92 12.89
N TYR A 959 -11.64 -31.15 12.39
CA TYR A 959 -10.94 -31.61 11.20
C TYR A 959 -11.87 -32.46 10.34
N THR A 960 -11.93 -32.17 9.05
CA THR A 960 -12.65 -33.01 8.09
C THR A 960 -11.67 -33.96 7.43
N ASP A 961 -11.82 -35.25 7.70
CA ASP A 961 -11.03 -36.29 7.07
C ASP A 961 -11.75 -36.86 5.84
N GLU A 962 -11.11 -36.75 4.69
CA GLU A 962 -11.72 -37.02 3.38
C GLU A 962 -10.91 -38.03 2.58
N GLU A 963 -9.72 -38.39 3.07
CA GLU A 963 -8.88 -39.43 2.49
C GLU A 963 -9.27 -40.81 3.05
N ILE A 964 -10.56 -41.11 2.98
CA ILE A 964 -11.18 -42.30 3.57
C ILE A 964 -11.97 -43.07 2.52
N GLU A 965 -12.10 -44.37 2.72
CA GLU A 965 -12.95 -45.21 1.89
C GLU A 965 -14.38 -45.30 2.46
N PRO A 966 -15.41 -45.32 1.60
CA PRO A 966 -16.79 -45.56 2.02
C PRO A 966 -16.91 -46.91 2.71
N GLU A 967 -17.89 -47.03 3.61
CA GLU A 967 -18.22 -48.28 4.32
C GLU A 967 -17.04 -48.90 5.09
N THR A 968 -16.00 -48.12 5.36
CA THR A 968 -14.80 -48.56 6.06
C THR A 968 -14.78 -48.00 7.47
N THR A 969 -14.45 -48.84 8.45
CA THR A 969 -14.29 -48.42 9.84
C THR A 969 -12.94 -47.73 10.02
N TYR A 970 -12.94 -46.55 10.63
CA TYR A 970 -11.74 -45.83 11.03
C TYR A 970 -11.77 -45.48 12.51
N ASP A 971 -10.61 -45.58 13.13
CA ASP A 971 -10.34 -45.17 14.51
C ASP A 971 -9.60 -43.83 14.50
N TYR A 972 -10.13 -42.86 15.24
CA TYR A 972 -9.54 -41.52 15.35
C TYR A 972 -9.08 -41.22 16.78
N ARG A 973 -7.99 -40.48 16.89
CA ARG A 973 -7.54 -39.84 18.12
C ARG A 973 -6.90 -38.49 17.81
N VAL A 974 -6.96 -37.58 18.77
CA VAL A 974 -6.48 -36.20 18.63
C VAL A 974 -5.48 -35.91 19.73
N THR A 975 -4.41 -35.21 19.39
CA THR A 975 -3.43 -34.70 20.35
C THR A 975 -3.41 -33.18 20.28
N THR A 976 -3.05 -32.56 21.39
CA THR A 976 -2.78 -31.13 21.48
C THR A 976 -1.29 -30.89 21.30
N MET A 977 -0.93 -29.81 20.62
CA MET A 977 0.43 -29.35 20.39
C MET A 977 0.58 -27.93 20.97
N SER A 978 1.54 -27.76 21.88
CA SER A 978 1.87 -26.46 22.47
C SER A 978 2.61 -25.54 21.51
N ARG A 979 2.73 -24.25 21.87
CA ARG A 979 3.61 -23.29 21.16
C ARG A 979 5.11 -23.62 21.25
N ARG A 980 5.51 -24.52 22.15
CA ARG A 980 6.86 -25.07 22.27
C ARG A 980 7.03 -26.43 21.56
N SER A 981 6.09 -26.78 20.67
CA SER A 981 6.10 -28.03 19.90
C SER A 981 6.06 -29.29 20.77
N ILE A 982 5.32 -29.22 21.88
CA ILE A 982 5.13 -30.35 22.80
C ILE A 982 3.76 -30.95 22.52
N GLU A 983 3.73 -32.24 22.23
CA GLU A 983 2.51 -32.99 21.93
C GLU A 983 2.00 -33.73 23.18
N THR A 984 0.69 -33.72 23.40
CA THR A 984 0.05 -34.40 24.54
C THR A 984 -0.05 -35.90 24.35
N GLU A 985 -0.47 -36.60 25.41
CA GLU A 985 -1.14 -37.89 25.24
C GLU A 985 -2.36 -37.73 24.32
N ALA A 986 -2.67 -38.78 23.58
CA ALA A 986 -3.81 -38.78 22.67
C ALA A 986 -5.13 -38.86 23.43
N SER A 987 -6.18 -38.26 22.88
CA SER A 987 -7.55 -38.45 23.33
C SER A 987 -7.92 -39.94 23.30
N PRO A 988 -9.00 -40.35 24.01
CA PRO A 988 -9.62 -41.65 23.79
C PRO A 988 -9.90 -41.89 22.30
N ILE A 989 -9.78 -43.14 21.88
CA ILE A 989 -10.05 -43.56 20.49
C ILE A 989 -11.56 -43.53 20.25
N LEU A 990 -11.98 -42.94 19.13
CA LEU A 990 -13.36 -43.05 18.66
C LEU A 990 -13.40 -43.72 17.29
N SER A 991 -14.17 -44.80 17.19
CA SER A 991 -14.41 -45.54 15.95
C SER A 991 -15.66 -45.01 15.25
N ILE A 992 -15.59 -44.89 13.92
CA ILE A 992 -16.73 -44.54 13.08
C ILE A 992 -16.69 -45.38 11.80
N VAL A 993 -17.86 -45.75 11.27
CA VAL A 993 -17.96 -46.35 9.94
C VAL A 993 -18.30 -45.23 8.96
N THR A 994 -17.45 -45.02 7.96
CA THR A 994 -17.70 -44.05 6.89
C THR A 994 -19.00 -44.39 6.19
N ARG A 995 -19.85 -43.39 5.91
CA ARG A 995 -21.12 -43.64 5.22
C ARG A 995 -20.88 -44.17 3.80
N PRO A 996 -21.81 -45.00 3.27
CA PRO A 996 -21.79 -45.37 1.86
C PRO A 996 -21.97 -44.14 0.95
N GLU A 997 -21.35 -44.18 -0.23
CA GLU A 997 -21.59 -43.17 -1.27
C GLU A 997 -22.95 -43.41 -1.93
N LYS A 998 -23.75 -42.36 -2.13
CA LYS A 998 -25.00 -42.43 -2.91
C LYS A 998 -24.66 -42.63 -4.39
N ASP A 999 -25.10 -43.74 -4.96
CA ASP A 999 -24.87 -44.05 -6.38
C ASP A 999 -25.63 -43.10 -7.33
N ASP A 1000 -26.83 -42.69 -6.91
CA ASP A 1000 -27.71 -41.81 -7.65
C ASP A 1000 -27.22 -40.34 -7.68
N PRO A 1001 -27.49 -39.61 -8.78
CA PRO A 1001 -27.21 -38.19 -8.86
C PRO A 1001 -28.00 -37.40 -7.80
N VAL A 1002 -27.34 -36.46 -7.14
CA VAL A 1002 -27.98 -35.56 -6.17
C VAL A 1002 -28.75 -34.44 -6.84
N PHE A 1003 -28.39 -34.07 -8.07
CA PHE A 1003 -29.10 -33.09 -8.88
C PHE A 1003 -29.35 -33.66 -10.27
N VAL A 1004 -30.57 -33.50 -10.78
CA VAL A 1004 -30.97 -33.93 -12.12
C VAL A 1004 -31.89 -32.88 -12.76
N ALA A 1005 -31.41 -32.22 -13.81
CA ALA A 1005 -32.20 -31.36 -14.69
C ALA A 1005 -32.30 -32.00 -16.08
N ARG A 1006 -33.47 -32.61 -16.37
CA ARG A 1006 -33.70 -33.31 -17.65
C ARG A 1006 -34.17 -32.40 -18.78
N PHE A 1007 -34.76 -31.25 -18.45
CA PHE A 1007 -35.34 -30.30 -19.42
C PHE A 1007 -36.39 -30.95 -20.34
N LEU A 1008 -37.35 -31.66 -19.74
CA LEU A 1008 -38.45 -32.33 -20.46
C LEU A 1008 -39.56 -31.33 -20.80
N GLN A 1009 -40.52 -31.16 -19.88
CA GLN A 1009 -41.69 -30.28 -20.07
C GLN A 1009 -41.54 -28.92 -19.38
N ASP A 1010 -40.63 -28.84 -18.40
CA ASP A 1010 -40.31 -27.63 -17.65
C ASP A 1010 -38.81 -27.54 -17.36
N ALA A 1011 -38.39 -26.41 -16.77
CA ALA A 1011 -37.01 -26.17 -16.39
C ALA A 1011 -36.70 -26.68 -14.96
N ASN A 1012 -37.63 -27.39 -14.32
CA ASN A 1012 -37.44 -27.88 -12.97
C ASN A 1012 -36.41 -29.00 -12.94
N ALA A 1013 -35.77 -29.15 -11.78
CA ALA A 1013 -34.81 -30.21 -11.50
C ALA A 1013 -35.22 -30.95 -10.24
N ILE A 1014 -34.65 -32.14 -10.04
CA ILE A 1014 -34.70 -32.85 -8.76
C ILE A 1014 -33.36 -32.62 -8.06
N LEU A 1015 -33.41 -32.13 -6.83
CA LEU A 1015 -32.29 -31.97 -5.92
C LEU A 1015 -32.57 -32.75 -4.64
N ASP A 1016 -31.77 -33.76 -4.32
CA ASP A 1016 -31.95 -34.65 -3.16
C ASP A 1016 -33.40 -35.11 -2.99
N ASP A 1017 -33.95 -35.68 -4.06
CA ASP A 1017 -35.31 -36.21 -4.15
C ASP A 1017 -36.44 -35.16 -4.00
N LYS A 1018 -36.09 -33.86 -3.98
CA LYS A 1018 -37.03 -32.73 -3.95
C LYS A 1018 -37.02 -31.96 -5.28
N GLN A 1019 -38.19 -31.50 -5.71
CA GLN A 1019 -38.29 -30.66 -6.90
C GLN A 1019 -37.80 -29.23 -6.60
N VAL A 1020 -36.90 -28.71 -7.44
CA VAL A 1020 -36.40 -27.33 -7.39
C VAL A 1020 -36.71 -26.63 -8.71
N ALA A 1021 -37.15 -25.37 -8.63
CA ALA A 1021 -37.52 -24.60 -9.81
C ALA A 1021 -36.28 -24.07 -10.54
N GLY A 1022 -36.22 -24.29 -11.86
CA GLY A 1022 -35.24 -23.64 -12.73
C GLY A 1022 -35.86 -22.42 -13.40
N GLN A 1023 -35.15 -21.29 -13.36
CA GLN A 1023 -35.61 -20.04 -13.97
C GLN A 1023 -35.03 -19.92 -15.38
N LEU A 1024 -35.91 -19.88 -16.40
CA LEU A 1024 -35.54 -19.56 -17.78
C LEU A 1024 -35.25 -18.06 -17.92
N ASN A 1025 -34.10 -17.73 -18.50
CA ASN A 1025 -33.65 -16.35 -18.70
C ASN A 1025 -33.39 -16.08 -20.20
N GLY A 1026 -33.71 -14.88 -20.65
CA GLY A 1026 -33.49 -14.46 -22.03
C GLY A 1026 -34.42 -15.18 -23.01
N LYS A 1027 -33.88 -15.68 -24.12
CA LYS A 1027 -34.64 -16.39 -25.17
C LYS A 1027 -34.56 -17.92 -25.03
N ALA A 1028 -34.11 -18.42 -23.88
CA ALA A 1028 -34.03 -19.86 -23.63
C ALA A 1028 -35.44 -20.48 -23.66
N VAL A 1029 -35.58 -21.57 -24.39
CA VAL A 1029 -36.84 -22.32 -24.49
C VAL A 1029 -36.59 -23.81 -24.33
N LEU A 1030 -37.61 -24.56 -23.97
CA LEU A 1030 -37.57 -26.02 -23.92
C LEU A 1030 -38.18 -26.56 -25.20
N ARG A 1031 -37.41 -27.35 -25.95
CA ARG A 1031 -37.85 -28.00 -27.20
C ARG A 1031 -37.14 -29.35 -27.34
N ASP A 1032 -37.86 -30.34 -27.85
CA ASP A 1032 -37.32 -31.68 -28.13
C ASP A 1032 -36.65 -32.36 -26.92
N ASN A 1033 -37.23 -32.19 -25.73
CA ASN A 1033 -36.69 -32.69 -24.45
C ASN A 1033 -35.26 -32.21 -24.18
N ALA A 1034 -34.99 -30.94 -24.51
CA ALA A 1034 -33.72 -30.27 -24.23
C ALA A 1034 -33.94 -28.77 -23.96
N LEU A 1035 -32.97 -28.18 -23.27
CA LEU A 1035 -32.81 -26.73 -23.18
C LEU A 1035 -32.24 -26.22 -24.50
N ASP A 1036 -33.06 -25.50 -25.26
CA ASP A 1036 -32.73 -24.90 -26.54
C ASP A 1036 -32.27 -23.45 -26.36
N LEU A 1037 -31.01 -23.21 -26.70
CA LEU A 1037 -30.28 -21.95 -26.55
C LEU A 1037 -29.81 -21.40 -27.89
N ARG A 1038 -30.37 -21.86 -29.03
CA ARG A 1038 -29.98 -21.38 -30.37
C ARG A 1038 -30.18 -19.88 -30.55
N GLU A 1039 -31.20 -19.34 -29.90
CA GLU A 1039 -31.50 -17.90 -29.85
C GLU A 1039 -30.81 -17.17 -28.67
N GLY A 1040 -30.02 -17.89 -27.87
CA GLY A 1040 -29.39 -17.41 -26.63
C GLY A 1040 -30.30 -17.49 -25.40
N GLY A 1041 -29.75 -17.17 -24.22
CA GLY A 1041 -30.43 -17.33 -22.92
C GLY A 1041 -29.76 -18.38 -22.03
N ASN A 1042 -30.34 -18.69 -20.88
CA ASN A 1042 -29.84 -19.72 -19.96
C ASN A 1042 -30.93 -20.17 -18.99
N VAL A 1043 -30.64 -21.21 -18.21
CA VAL A 1043 -31.41 -21.58 -17.01
C VAL A 1043 -30.56 -21.33 -15.77
N THR A 1044 -31.16 -20.80 -14.71
CA THR A 1044 -30.53 -20.63 -13.40
C THR A 1044 -31.23 -21.41 -12.30
N PHE A 1045 -30.43 -21.99 -11.39
CA PHE A 1045 -30.91 -22.61 -10.15
C PHE A 1045 -30.31 -21.87 -8.94
N THR A 1046 -31.11 -21.69 -7.88
CA THR A 1046 -30.67 -21.07 -6.63
C THR A 1046 -29.46 -21.79 -6.04
N SER A 1047 -28.47 -21.02 -5.58
CA SER A 1047 -27.27 -21.54 -4.93
C SER A 1047 -27.63 -22.42 -3.72
N THR A 1048 -26.91 -23.53 -3.58
CA THR A 1048 -27.07 -24.52 -2.50
C THR A 1048 -25.75 -25.24 -2.29
N ALA A 1049 -25.52 -25.74 -1.07
CA ALA A 1049 -24.34 -26.53 -0.71
C ALA A 1049 -24.15 -27.77 -1.60
N ALA A 1050 -25.23 -28.28 -2.21
CA ALA A 1050 -25.17 -29.43 -3.11
C ALA A 1050 -24.40 -29.17 -4.41
N PHE A 1051 -24.20 -27.91 -4.80
CA PHE A 1051 -23.45 -27.51 -6.00
C PHE A 1051 -21.99 -27.17 -5.72
N GLU A 1052 -21.59 -27.11 -4.45
CA GLU A 1052 -20.22 -26.79 -4.05
C GLU A 1052 -19.26 -27.95 -4.39
N ILE A 1053 -17.97 -27.62 -4.55
CA ILE A 1053 -16.93 -28.62 -4.78
C ILE A 1053 -16.81 -29.48 -3.53
N ARG A 1054 -16.95 -30.80 -3.72
CA ARG A 1054 -16.73 -31.81 -2.68
C ARG A 1054 -15.42 -32.57 -2.93
N PRO A 1055 -14.90 -33.31 -1.93
CA PRO A 1055 -13.71 -34.13 -2.11
C PRO A 1055 -13.85 -35.12 -3.26
N ARG A 1056 -15.06 -35.65 -3.46
CA ARG A 1056 -15.43 -36.47 -4.61
C ARG A 1056 -16.67 -35.87 -5.28
N PHE A 1057 -16.57 -35.55 -6.56
CA PHE A 1057 -17.59 -34.79 -7.26
C PHE A 1057 -17.59 -35.12 -8.75
N SER A 1058 -18.77 -35.23 -9.37
CA SER A 1058 -18.88 -35.37 -10.82
C SER A 1058 -20.03 -34.55 -11.39
N VAL A 1059 -19.84 -34.04 -12.61
CA VAL A 1059 -20.88 -33.36 -13.39
C VAL A 1059 -21.02 -34.03 -14.74
N GLU A 1060 -22.27 -34.20 -15.16
CA GLU A 1060 -22.62 -34.86 -16.41
C GLU A 1060 -23.57 -33.95 -17.19
N CYS A 1061 -23.41 -33.88 -18.52
CA CYS A 1061 -24.44 -33.33 -19.41
C CYS A 1061 -24.30 -33.86 -20.83
N TRP A 1062 -25.39 -33.77 -21.58
CA TRP A 1062 -25.37 -33.87 -23.04
C TRP A 1062 -25.43 -32.47 -23.65
N VAL A 1063 -24.60 -32.22 -24.66
CA VAL A 1063 -24.57 -30.95 -25.39
C VAL A 1063 -24.53 -31.18 -26.89
N ARG A 1064 -25.23 -30.33 -27.65
CA ARG A 1064 -25.11 -30.21 -29.11
C ARG A 1064 -24.90 -28.74 -29.47
N LEU A 1065 -23.69 -28.38 -29.86
CA LEU A 1065 -23.34 -27.00 -30.23
C LEU A 1065 -23.62 -26.77 -31.72
N GLU A 1066 -24.18 -25.63 -32.10
CA GLU A 1066 -24.30 -25.26 -33.53
C GLU A 1066 -22.99 -24.72 -34.10
N ARG A 1067 -22.14 -24.14 -33.24
CA ARG A 1067 -20.88 -23.51 -33.64
C ARG A 1067 -19.80 -23.79 -32.60
N THR A 1068 -18.58 -23.99 -33.09
CA THR A 1068 -17.41 -24.30 -32.25
C THR A 1068 -16.34 -23.22 -32.31
N GLU A 1069 -16.64 -22.02 -32.81
CA GLU A 1069 -15.64 -20.94 -32.92
C GLU A 1069 -15.45 -20.15 -31.61
N LYS A 1070 -16.52 -19.99 -30.82
CA LYS A 1070 -16.49 -19.29 -29.52
C LYS A 1070 -16.09 -20.21 -28.36
N THR A 1071 -16.06 -19.70 -27.13
CA THR A 1071 -15.78 -20.50 -25.91
C THR A 1071 -16.99 -20.53 -24.97
N PRO A 1072 -18.13 -21.12 -25.39
CA PRO A 1072 -19.34 -21.16 -24.58
C PRO A 1072 -19.15 -21.97 -23.30
N VAL A 1073 -19.75 -21.50 -22.21
CA VAL A 1073 -19.76 -22.18 -20.91
C VAL A 1073 -21.07 -22.93 -20.75
N LEU A 1074 -20.98 -24.26 -20.67
CA LEU A 1074 -22.12 -25.17 -20.63
C LEU A 1074 -22.77 -25.15 -19.26
N LEU A 1075 -21.95 -25.34 -18.23
CA LEU A 1075 -22.36 -25.39 -16.82
C LEU A 1075 -21.40 -24.50 -16.03
N SER A 1076 -21.93 -23.64 -15.17
CA SER A 1076 -21.12 -22.71 -14.38
C SER A 1076 -21.65 -22.53 -12.96
N TYR A 1077 -20.79 -22.84 -12.00
CA TYR A 1077 -20.97 -22.54 -10.59
C TYR A 1077 -19.62 -22.09 -10.00
N GLY A 1078 -19.08 -21.00 -10.54
CA GLY A 1078 -17.76 -20.52 -10.15
C GLY A 1078 -17.19 -19.42 -11.03
N ARG A 1079 -15.97 -19.00 -10.68
CA ARG A 1079 -15.15 -18.01 -11.37
C ARG A 1079 -13.73 -18.54 -11.55
N TRP A 1080 -13.21 -18.40 -12.76
CA TRP A 1080 -11.89 -18.87 -13.17
C TRP A 1080 -10.79 -18.39 -12.21
N LYS A 1081 -9.98 -19.35 -11.73
CA LYS A 1081 -8.88 -19.17 -10.77
C LYS A 1081 -9.25 -18.58 -9.40
N GLU A 1082 -10.52 -18.39 -9.11
CA GLU A 1082 -10.98 -17.85 -7.82
C GLU A 1082 -11.72 -18.92 -7.01
N SER A 1083 -12.86 -19.41 -7.51
CA SER A 1083 -13.78 -20.26 -6.70
C SER A 1083 -14.69 -21.11 -7.58
N GLY A 1084 -15.10 -22.28 -7.10
CA GLY A 1084 -16.11 -23.11 -7.77
C GLY A 1084 -15.64 -23.76 -9.07
N TRP A 1085 -16.57 -24.16 -9.93
CA TRP A 1085 -16.29 -24.97 -11.11
C TRP A 1085 -17.07 -24.52 -12.35
N PHE A 1086 -16.57 -24.89 -13.53
CA PHE A 1086 -17.33 -24.76 -14.78
C PHE A 1086 -16.85 -25.74 -15.84
N LEU A 1087 -17.77 -26.13 -16.71
CA LEU A 1087 -17.53 -26.94 -17.90
C LEU A 1087 -17.77 -26.08 -19.14
N GLN A 1088 -16.76 -25.94 -19.99
CA GLN A 1088 -16.83 -25.08 -21.18
C GLN A 1088 -16.22 -25.73 -22.41
N LYS A 1089 -16.60 -25.23 -23.59
CA LYS A 1089 -15.82 -25.46 -24.81
C LYS A 1089 -14.64 -24.49 -24.81
N PHE A 1090 -13.43 -25.00 -24.99
CA PHE A 1090 -12.22 -24.19 -24.98
C PHE A 1090 -11.27 -24.65 -26.10
N GLN A 1091 -10.73 -23.70 -26.86
CA GLN A 1091 -9.93 -24.00 -28.06
C GLN A 1091 -10.64 -25.02 -28.97
N THR A 1092 -10.04 -26.18 -29.27
CA THR A 1092 -10.63 -27.22 -30.14
C THR A 1092 -11.44 -28.27 -29.37
N GLY A 1093 -11.41 -28.25 -28.03
CA GLY A 1093 -11.96 -29.29 -27.16
C GLY A 1093 -12.77 -28.72 -26.01
N TRP A 1094 -12.67 -29.38 -24.86
CA TRP A 1094 -13.45 -29.10 -23.66
C TRP A 1094 -12.52 -28.79 -22.50
N ARG A 1095 -12.95 -27.89 -21.63
CA ARG A 1095 -12.28 -27.57 -20.38
C ARG A 1095 -13.18 -27.90 -19.21
N TRP A 1096 -12.64 -28.67 -18.29
CA TRP A 1096 -13.16 -28.83 -16.95
C TRP A 1096 -12.33 -28.00 -15.97
N HIS A 1097 -12.92 -26.95 -15.42
CA HIS A 1097 -12.28 -26.12 -14.41
C HIS A 1097 -12.80 -26.46 -13.01
N VAL A 1098 -11.89 -26.73 -12.08
CA VAL A 1098 -12.19 -26.95 -10.66
C VAL A 1098 -11.27 -26.09 -9.82
N ALA A 1099 -11.77 -24.93 -9.39
CA ALA A 1099 -11.17 -23.99 -8.45
C ALA A 1099 -9.63 -23.89 -8.52
N GLY A 1100 -9.13 -23.49 -9.68
CA GLY A 1100 -7.70 -23.29 -9.95
C GLY A 1100 -7.06 -24.35 -10.85
N ILE A 1101 -7.71 -25.50 -11.05
CA ILE A 1101 -7.23 -26.59 -11.91
C ILE A 1101 -7.97 -26.53 -13.26
N ASP A 1102 -7.22 -26.46 -14.36
CA ASP A 1102 -7.75 -26.54 -15.73
C ASP A 1102 -7.43 -27.92 -16.32
N CYS A 1103 -8.45 -28.73 -16.60
CA CYS A 1103 -8.33 -30.05 -17.23
C CYS A 1103 -8.92 -29.99 -18.65
N ASP A 1104 -8.03 -29.86 -19.64
CA ASP A 1104 -8.39 -29.60 -21.03
C ASP A 1104 -8.18 -30.84 -21.91
N GLY A 1105 -9.18 -31.21 -22.72
CA GLY A 1105 -9.03 -32.30 -23.68
C GLY A 1105 -10.27 -32.56 -24.54
N GLY A 1106 -10.18 -33.60 -25.36
CA GLY A 1106 -11.25 -34.00 -26.29
C GLY A 1106 -11.36 -33.10 -27.51
N LYS A 1107 -12.48 -33.20 -28.23
CA LYS A 1107 -12.76 -32.44 -29.44
C LYS A 1107 -14.23 -32.06 -29.51
N ALA A 1108 -14.51 -30.77 -29.64
CA ALA A 1108 -15.86 -30.25 -29.85
C ALA A 1108 -16.21 -30.29 -31.34
N VAL A 1109 -17.34 -30.93 -31.68
CA VAL A 1109 -17.86 -31.03 -33.05
C VAL A 1109 -19.23 -30.36 -33.11
N ALA A 1110 -19.43 -29.50 -34.12
CA ALA A 1110 -20.72 -28.85 -34.33
C ALA A 1110 -21.78 -29.86 -34.78
N ASP A 1111 -23.03 -29.60 -34.42
CA ASP A 1111 -24.22 -30.35 -34.80
C ASP A 1111 -24.28 -31.83 -34.38
N GLU A 1112 -23.38 -32.25 -33.48
CA GLU A 1112 -23.37 -33.60 -32.89
C GLU A 1112 -23.67 -33.57 -31.39
N TRP A 1113 -24.49 -34.52 -30.92
CA TRP A 1113 -24.68 -34.74 -29.50
C TRP A 1113 -23.41 -35.35 -28.89
N THR A 1114 -22.81 -34.63 -27.96
CA THR A 1114 -21.65 -35.05 -27.18
C THR A 1114 -22.05 -35.25 -25.73
N HIS A 1115 -21.74 -36.42 -25.19
CA HIS A 1115 -21.83 -36.69 -23.75
C HIS A 1115 -20.54 -36.24 -23.09
N LEU A 1116 -20.66 -35.40 -22.06
CA LEU A 1116 -19.55 -34.94 -21.26
C LEU A 1116 -19.77 -35.35 -19.81
N LEU A 1117 -18.76 -35.98 -19.24
CA LEU A 1117 -18.68 -36.30 -17.82
C LEU A 1117 -17.35 -35.79 -17.31
N ALA A 1118 -17.38 -34.95 -16.28
CA ALA A 1118 -16.20 -34.42 -15.65
C ALA A 1118 -16.20 -34.78 -14.17
N THR A 1119 -15.06 -35.25 -13.66
CA THR A 1119 -14.94 -35.77 -12.30
C THR A 1119 -13.78 -35.13 -11.56
N TYR A 1120 -13.87 -35.09 -10.24
CA TYR A 1120 -12.80 -34.75 -9.31
C TYR A 1120 -12.85 -35.76 -8.17
N ASP A 1121 -11.75 -36.47 -7.94
CA ASP A 1121 -11.64 -37.51 -6.90
C ASP A 1121 -10.84 -37.04 -5.66
N GLY A 1122 -10.60 -35.74 -5.55
CA GLY A 1122 -9.87 -35.11 -4.45
C GLY A 1122 -8.39 -34.94 -4.76
N ARG A 1123 -7.86 -35.75 -5.69
CA ARG A 1123 -6.46 -35.72 -6.11
C ARG A 1123 -6.29 -35.37 -7.58
N ALA A 1124 -7.22 -35.81 -8.42
CA ALA A 1124 -7.18 -35.61 -9.85
C ALA A 1124 -8.54 -35.20 -10.40
N THR A 1125 -8.50 -34.32 -11.40
CA THR A 1125 -9.65 -33.96 -12.23
C THR A 1125 -9.57 -34.73 -13.53
N LYS A 1126 -10.68 -35.35 -13.96
CA LYS A 1126 -10.75 -36.14 -15.19
C LYS A 1126 -11.89 -35.66 -16.06
N LEU A 1127 -11.71 -35.72 -17.37
CA LEU A 1127 -12.72 -35.35 -18.35
C LEU A 1127 -12.94 -36.50 -19.32
N PHE A 1128 -14.20 -36.88 -19.49
CA PHE A 1128 -14.65 -37.94 -20.37
C PHE A 1128 -15.55 -37.36 -21.46
N GLN A 1129 -15.31 -37.81 -22.70
CA GLN A 1129 -16.14 -37.50 -23.86
C GLN A 1129 -16.70 -38.81 -24.43
N ASN A 1130 -18.02 -38.91 -24.52
CA ASN A 1130 -18.71 -40.12 -25.00
C ASN A 1130 -18.24 -41.39 -24.27
N GLY A 1131 -18.04 -41.27 -22.94
CA GLY A 1131 -17.63 -42.36 -22.06
C GLY A 1131 -16.14 -42.73 -22.15
N ARG A 1132 -15.34 -42.05 -22.97
CA ARG A 1132 -13.89 -42.25 -23.07
C ARG A 1132 -13.15 -41.14 -22.34
N LEU A 1133 -12.12 -41.49 -21.56
CA LEU A 1133 -11.25 -40.51 -20.91
C LEU A 1133 -10.49 -39.72 -21.98
N VAL A 1134 -10.55 -38.39 -21.92
CA VAL A 1134 -9.88 -37.48 -22.86
C VAL A 1134 -8.88 -36.52 -22.21
N ALA A 1135 -8.95 -36.33 -20.90
CA ALA A 1135 -7.95 -35.60 -20.12
C ALA A 1135 -7.94 -36.01 -18.64
N SER A 1136 -6.78 -35.87 -17.99
CA SER A 1136 -6.59 -36.09 -16.55
C SER A 1136 -5.48 -35.16 -16.05
N VAL A 1137 -5.74 -34.42 -14.97
CA VAL A 1137 -4.78 -33.50 -14.35
C VAL A 1137 -4.82 -33.67 -12.83
N GLU A 1138 -3.65 -33.87 -12.22
CA GLU A 1138 -3.50 -33.93 -10.77
C GLU A 1138 -3.50 -32.52 -10.15
N GLY A 1139 -4.12 -32.38 -8.98
CA GLY A 1139 -4.16 -31.12 -8.24
C GLY A 1139 -5.20 -31.13 -7.12
N ALA A 1140 -4.98 -30.28 -6.12
CA ALA A 1140 -5.93 -30.02 -5.05
C ALA A 1140 -6.76 -28.75 -5.37
N ALA A 1141 -8.08 -28.88 -5.42
CA ALA A 1141 -8.98 -27.78 -5.73
C ALA A 1141 -9.17 -26.84 -4.52
N SER A 1142 -9.16 -25.52 -4.75
CA SER A 1142 -9.58 -24.55 -3.72
C SER A 1142 -11.06 -24.73 -3.37
N ARG A 1143 -11.41 -24.62 -2.09
CA ARG A 1143 -12.79 -24.79 -1.61
C ARG A 1143 -13.47 -23.49 -1.25
N THR A 1144 -13.00 -22.40 -1.85
CA THR A 1144 -13.66 -21.11 -1.70
C THR A 1144 -15.10 -21.23 -2.21
N PRO A 1145 -16.12 -21.01 -1.36
CA PRO A 1145 -17.51 -21.21 -1.74
C PRO A 1145 -17.94 -20.19 -2.79
N TRP A 1146 -18.88 -20.57 -3.64
CA TRP A 1146 -19.48 -19.70 -4.65
C TRP A 1146 -20.94 -19.42 -4.30
N SER A 1147 -21.27 -18.15 -4.08
CA SER A 1147 -22.58 -17.73 -3.54
C SER A 1147 -23.61 -17.33 -4.60
N ARG A 1148 -23.31 -17.49 -5.89
CA ARG A 1148 -24.27 -17.18 -6.98
C ARG A 1148 -24.91 -18.43 -7.54
N HIS A 1149 -25.98 -18.25 -8.32
CA HIS A 1149 -26.72 -19.32 -8.99
C HIS A 1149 -25.85 -20.28 -9.80
N LEU A 1150 -26.31 -21.52 -9.94
CA LEU A 1150 -25.85 -22.45 -10.97
C LEU A 1150 -26.43 -22.00 -12.31
N TYR A 1151 -25.57 -21.78 -13.30
CA TYR A 1151 -25.95 -21.43 -14.65
C TYR A 1151 -25.80 -22.63 -15.59
N VAL A 1152 -26.83 -22.87 -16.40
CA VAL A 1152 -26.79 -23.79 -17.55
C VAL A 1152 -26.93 -22.97 -18.82
N GLY A 1153 -25.88 -22.95 -19.65
CA GLY A 1153 -25.85 -22.25 -20.93
C GLY A 1153 -25.13 -20.90 -20.96
N GLN A 1154 -24.53 -20.47 -19.84
CA GLN A 1154 -23.85 -19.18 -19.70
C GLN A 1154 -22.84 -19.21 -18.54
N TYR A 1155 -21.86 -18.30 -18.57
CA TYR A 1155 -20.90 -18.12 -17.48
C TYR A 1155 -21.46 -17.24 -16.35
N GLY A 1156 -21.43 -17.74 -15.12
CA GLY A 1156 -22.02 -17.08 -13.96
C GLY A 1156 -21.23 -15.86 -13.46
N ALA A 1157 -19.93 -15.77 -13.75
CA ALA A 1157 -19.10 -14.65 -13.32
C ALA A 1157 -19.10 -13.46 -14.31
N SER A 1158 -19.30 -13.72 -15.60
CA SER A 1158 -19.37 -12.69 -16.65
C SER A 1158 -20.37 -13.09 -17.74
N ARG A 1159 -21.27 -12.19 -18.12
CA ARG A 1159 -22.33 -12.45 -19.11
C ARG A 1159 -21.93 -12.01 -20.53
N SER A 1160 -20.66 -12.16 -20.88
CA SER A 1160 -20.16 -11.85 -22.22
C SER A 1160 -20.81 -12.75 -23.29
N GLN A 1161 -20.99 -12.22 -24.50
CA GLN A 1161 -21.49 -12.98 -25.65
C GLN A 1161 -20.52 -14.08 -26.12
N GLU A 1162 -19.27 -14.04 -25.65
CA GLU A 1162 -18.25 -15.07 -25.88
C GLU A 1162 -18.57 -16.38 -25.15
N PHE A 1163 -19.20 -16.30 -23.98
CA PHE A 1163 -19.50 -17.44 -23.10
C PHE A 1163 -20.90 -18.02 -23.28
N GLN A 1164 -21.73 -17.39 -24.11
CA GLN A 1164 -23.10 -17.82 -24.39
C GLN A 1164 -23.11 -19.11 -25.22
N VAL A 1165 -23.82 -20.14 -24.76
CA VAL A 1165 -24.09 -21.33 -25.56
C VAL A 1165 -25.06 -21.00 -26.69
N THR A 1166 -24.73 -21.46 -27.90
CA THR A 1166 -25.62 -21.50 -29.07
C THR A 1166 -25.76 -22.97 -29.48
N GLY A 1167 -26.87 -23.59 -29.09
CA GLY A 1167 -27.06 -25.03 -29.20
C GLY A 1167 -28.10 -25.57 -28.23
N GLN A 1168 -28.02 -26.86 -27.92
CA GLN A 1168 -28.94 -27.56 -27.03
C GLN A 1168 -28.20 -28.28 -25.89
N ILE A 1169 -28.77 -28.28 -24.69
CA ILE A 1169 -28.23 -29.00 -23.51
C ILE A 1169 -29.35 -29.86 -22.89
N LYS A 1170 -29.03 -31.08 -22.44
CA LYS A 1170 -29.96 -31.92 -21.68
C LYS A 1170 -29.27 -32.83 -20.68
N ASP A 1171 -30.08 -33.44 -19.82
CA ASP A 1171 -29.67 -34.43 -18.81
C ASP A 1171 -28.48 -33.94 -17.98
N VAL A 1172 -28.59 -32.74 -17.41
CA VAL A 1172 -27.57 -32.19 -16.52
C VAL A 1172 -27.68 -32.90 -15.17
N LYS A 1173 -26.59 -33.51 -14.73
CA LYS A 1173 -26.54 -34.19 -13.44
C LYS A 1173 -25.31 -33.80 -12.63
N ILE A 1174 -25.47 -33.84 -11.32
CA ILE A 1174 -24.39 -33.65 -10.35
C ILE A 1174 -24.39 -34.84 -9.41
N TYR A 1175 -23.19 -35.35 -9.12
CA TYR A 1175 -22.95 -36.48 -8.24
C TYR A 1175 -22.02 -36.06 -7.10
N HIS A 1176 -22.31 -36.52 -5.89
CA HIS A 1176 -21.41 -36.40 -4.73
C HIS A 1176 -20.48 -37.61 -4.62
N ARG A 1177 -19.99 -38.08 -5.77
CA ARG A 1177 -18.97 -39.11 -5.92
C ARG A 1177 -18.20 -38.90 -7.21
N ALA A 1178 -17.02 -39.49 -7.30
CA ALA A 1178 -16.22 -39.51 -8.52
C ALA A 1178 -16.62 -40.73 -9.36
N ILE A 1179 -17.27 -40.50 -10.52
CA ILE A 1179 -17.65 -41.59 -11.42
C ILE A 1179 -16.39 -42.24 -11.99
N ARG A 1180 -16.31 -43.56 -11.90
CA ARG A 1180 -15.17 -44.35 -12.37
C ARG A 1180 -15.18 -44.48 -13.90
N ALA A 1181 -14.01 -44.68 -14.49
CA ALA A 1181 -13.86 -44.80 -15.95
C ALA A 1181 -14.72 -45.92 -16.56
N GLU A 1182 -14.90 -47.04 -15.85
CA GLU A 1182 -15.71 -48.18 -16.27
C GLU A 1182 -17.21 -47.82 -16.36
N GLU A 1183 -17.68 -46.98 -15.44
CA GLU A 1183 -19.07 -46.52 -15.39
C GLU A 1183 -19.34 -45.41 -16.40
N ALA A 1184 -18.35 -44.55 -16.69
CA ALA A 1184 -18.46 -43.48 -17.67
C ALA A 1184 -18.93 -43.99 -19.05
N LEU A 1185 -18.49 -45.18 -19.46
CA LEU A 1185 -18.90 -45.81 -20.72
C LEU A 1185 -20.37 -46.25 -20.70
N SER A 1186 -20.85 -46.79 -19.57
CA SER A 1186 -22.25 -47.18 -19.37
C SER A 1186 -23.19 -45.96 -19.41
N LEU A 1187 -22.78 -44.86 -18.79
CA LEU A 1187 -23.53 -43.60 -18.80
C LEU A 1187 -23.63 -43.00 -20.21
N ALA A 1188 -22.55 -43.08 -21.00
CA ALA A 1188 -22.54 -42.63 -22.39
C ALA A 1188 -23.36 -43.51 -23.34
N GLY A 1189 -23.53 -44.80 -23.02
CA GLY A 1189 -24.22 -45.81 -23.84
C GLY A 1189 -25.75 -45.67 -23.90
N LYS A 1190 -26.36 -44.90 -22.99
CA LYS A 1190 -27.79 -44.55 -23.03
C LYS A 1190 -28.05 -43.46 -24.08
N LYS A 1191 -28.00 -43.82 -25.37
CA LYS A 1191 -28.34 -42.89 -26.46
C LYS A 1191 -29.76 -42.32 -26.29
N PRO A 1192 -30.01 -41.04 -26.61
CA PRO A 1192 -31.35 -40.50 -26.66
C PRO A 1192 -32.23 -41.23 -27.68
N ILE A 1193 -33.47 -41.53 -27.29
CA ILE A 1193 -34.51 -42.07 -28.18
C ILE A 1193 -34.69 -41.10 -29.36
N LYS A 1194 -34.53 -41.59 -30.60
CA LYS A 1194 -34.91 -40.86 -31.81
C LYS A 1194 -36.42 -40.69 -31.82
N THR A 1195 -36.92 -39.46 -31.76
CA THR A 1195 -38.29 -39.16 -32.21
C THR A 1195 -38.30 -39.15 -33.74
N ALA A 1196 -39.25 -39.90 -34.30
CA ALA A 1196 -39.49 -40.01 -35.74
C ALA A 1196 -39.99 -38.67 -36.30
N ARG A 1197 -39.61 -38.39 -37.56
CA ARG A 1197 -40.22 -37.36 -38.40
C ARG A 1197 -41.71 -37.67 -38.58
N ASN A 1198 -42.56 -36.66 -38.41
CA ASN A 1198 -43.76 -36.49 -39.22
C ASN A 1198 -43.66 -35.10 -39.87
N ASP A 1199 -43.57 -35.15 -41.21
CA ASP A 1199 -43.54 -34.12 -42.26
C ASP A 1199 -42.41 -33.07 -42.26
#